data_AF-A0A5P2AKA2-F1
#
_entry.id   AF-A0A5P2AKA2-F1
#
_cell.length_a   1.000
_cell.length_b   1.000
_cell.length_c   1.000
_cell.angle_alpha   90.00
_cell.angle_beta   90.00
_cell.angle_gamma   90.00
#
_symmetry.space_group_name_H-M   'P 1'
#
loop_
_entity.id
_entity.type
_entity.pdbx_description
1 polymer ?
#
loop_
_entity_poly.entity_id
_entity_poly.type
_entity_poly.pdbx_seq_one_letter_code
_entity_poly.pdbx_strand_id
1 'polypeptide(L)'
;MPSNAAATEGPDWPQCDHLDATGRCRGRRTEPHTACLAHLDAAQRAAHHAALSPGADLDHRGTPFTQALLDELLAALRDPASGRHLVGRADFDEAQFSGDVLFDQVDFADEASFGGARFDGGVCFRATRFGADARFGETVVAEDFRFEGSDMRAGVWFRRATLGAALHFQVAEVGGRAVFDGLTTGGNAEFTGVAFQELAGFTGVDVAGEGWFDGTVFHREVSFAKAGIARKAWFDGAVFQDTADFGGARLGQDVSFNDAHFELGAGFRDVTIGGDAEFHRTEILGDVVFRKATFLRTAQLGPLVFPGLLDLSEAVFQSAVTIEAATKHLRCRRTRWASTAALRLRHADVDLEDAVLEFPVSVAGRSRPFVTDDGTQPDETGLTASRVRVTSLRGADAAHLLLADVDLTDCLFVETVHLDQLRLEGHCPLPEAPPGVRLRRWLPVHWTRRRTLIEEHHWRAAERYTGGWTSAPAGTDVREPAALAPVYRQLRKALEDGKNEPGAADFYYGEMEMRRHDRRSPWGERALLLLYWAASGYGLRATRAVCWLLLAMTATVLAMMVWGVPKNDPKPRSTGQVTGTSITLTADKAEPVNPEGPYRRRLSDERFEKALRVVINSVVFRSSGQDLTTAGTYIEMSSRILEPALIGLTVLAVRSRVKR
;
A
#
# COMPACT_ATOMS: atom_id res chain seq x y z
N MET A 1 41.88 8.72 1.35
CA MET A 1 42.70 8.00 0.36
C MET A 1 44.04 7.65 0.99
N PRO A 2 44.41 6.37 1.00
CA PRO A 2 45.76 5.99 0.63
C PRO A 2 45.70 5.07 -0.59
N SER A 3 46.60 5.32 -1.54
CA SER A 3 46.84 4.51 -2.73
C SER A 3 47.45 3.18 -2.34
N ASN A 4 46.69 2.10 -2.42
CA ASN A 4 47.23 0.74 -2.48
C ASN A 4 47.74 0.52 -3.91
N ALA A 5 49.00 0.87 -4.16
CA ALA A 5 49.73 0.29 -5.27
C ALA A 5 49.97 -1.18 -4.88
N ALA A 6 49.08 -2.06 -5.34
CA ALA A 6 49.27 -3.50 -5.21
C ALA A 6 50.58 -3.86 -5.92
N ALA A 7 51.56 -4.34 -5.15
CA ALA A 7 52.69 -5.06 -5.69
C ALA A 7 52.12 -6.25 -6.48
N THR A 8 52.35 -6.29 -7.78
CA THR A 8 52.03 -7.44 -8.62
C THR A 8 52.93 -8.61 -8.18
N GLU A 9 52.40 -9.47 -7.31
CA GLU A 9 52.94 -10.80 -7.10
C GLU A 9 53.09 -11.47 -8.48
N GLY A 10 54.27 -12.06 -8.72
CA GLY A 10 54.53 -12.73 -9.99
C GLY A 10 53.65 -13.97 -10.14
N PRO A 11 53.23 -14.33 -11.37
CA PRO A 11 52.43 -15.53 -11.62
C PRO A 11 52.99 -16.81 -10.96
N ASP A 12 52.10 -17.67 -10.45
CA ASP A 12 52.43 -18.90 -9.70
C ASP A 12 52.90 -20.08 -10.57
N TRP A 13 53.18 -19.85 -11.86
CA TRP A 13 53.59 -20.88 -12.82
C TRP A 13 54.95 -20.58 -13.47
N PRO A 14 55.66 -21.61 -13.99
CA PRO A 14 56.93 -21.40 -14.67
C PRO A 14 56.74 -20.58 -15.96
N GLN A 15 57.28 -19.36 -15.97
CA GLN A 15 57.12 -18.38 -17.06
C GLN A 15 58.15 -18.54 -18.17
N CYS A 16 57.77 -18.21 -19.39
CA CYS A 16 58.60 -18.16 -20.59
C CYS A 16 59.89 -17.36 -20.37
N ASP A 17 61.02 -17.84 -20.90
CA ASP A 17 62.30 -17.12 -20.88
C ASP A 17 62.41 -16.02 -21.96
N HIS A 18 61.41 -15.87 -22.83
CA HIS A 18 61.39 -14.81 -23.83
C HIS A 18 61.18 -13.44 -23.17
N LEU A 19 62.00 -12.48 -23.59
CA LEU A 19 61.94 -11.09 -23.18
C LEU A 19 61.43 -10.25 -24.34
N ASP A 20 60.35 -9.52 -24.12
CA ASP A 20 59.80 -8.53 -25.05
C ASP A 20 60.06 -7.10 -24.54
N ALA A 21 59.54 -6.10 -25.25
CA ALA A 21 59.70 -4.69 -24.91
C ALA A 21 59.01 -4.28 -23.59
N THR A 22 58.06 -5.07 -23.10
CA THR A 22 57.27 -4.84 -21.88
C THR A 22 57.76 -5.66 -20.69
N GLY A 23 58.64 -6.62 -20.91
CA GLY A 23 59.35 -7.38 -19.88
C GLY A 23 59.48 -8.86 -20.24
N ARG A 24 59.45 -9.72 -19.24
CA ARG A 24 59.42 -11.18 -19.44
C ARG A 24 58.00 -11.59 -19.84
N CYS A 25 57.88 -12.40 -20.89
CA CYS A 25 56.61 -12.99 -21.28
C CYS A 25 56.02 -13.82 -20.12
N ARG A 26 54.76 -13.55 -19.76
CA ARG A 26 54.06 -14.23 -18.67
C ARG A 26 53.55 -15.63 -19.02
N GLY A 27 53.67 -16.03 -20.29
CA GLY A 27 53.20 -17.31 -20.79
C GLY A 27 53.88 -18.48 -20.09
N ARG A 28 53.11 -19.49 -19.74
CA ARG A 28 53.62 -20.72 -19.14
C ARG A 28 54.55 -21.43 -20.12
N ARG A 29 55.67 -21.95 -19.60
CA ARG A 29 56.59 -22.80 -20.37
C ARG A 29 55.90 -24.06 -20.85
N THR A 30 56.20 -24.46 -22.08
CA THR A 30 55.76 -25.73 -22.65
C THR A 30 56.87 -26.77 -22.47
N GLU A 31 56.80 -27.59 -21.42
CA GLU A 31 57.85 -28.58 -21.14
C GLU A 31 58.02 -29.57 -22.31
N PRO A 32 59.27 -29.94 -22.65
CA PRO A 32 60.54 -29.65 -21.97
C PRO A 32 61.21 -28.32 -22.39
N HIS A 33 60.53 -27.46 -23.13
CA HIS A 33 61.10 -26.21 -23.66
C HIS A 33 61.06 -25.06 -22.62
N THR A 34 61.98 -24.10 -22.76
CA THR A 34 62.07 -22.91 -21.89
C THR A 34 61.15 -21.76 -22.32
N ALA A 35 60.46 -21.91 -23.45
CA ALA A 35 59.53 -20.93 -24.01
C ALA A 35 58.07 -21.39 -23.91
N CYS A 36 57.13 -20.44 -23.95
CA CYS A 36 55.71 -20.73 -24.10
C CYS A 36 55.38 -21.08 -25.55
N LEU A 37 54.18 -21.63 -25.79
CA LEU A 37 53.74 -22.11 -27.10
C LEU A 37 53.95 -21.08 -28.24
N ALA A 38 53.70 -19.79 -27.95
CA ALA A 38 53.86 -18.69 -28.89
C ALA A 38 55.31 -18.43 -29.32
N HIS A 39 56.26 -18.65 -28.41
CA HIS A 39 57.68 -18.37 -28.61
C HIS A 39 58.50 -19.63 -28.96
N LEU A 40 57.85 -20.79 -29.10
CA LEU A 40 58.48 -21.97 -29.68
C LEU A 40 58.78 -21.75 -31.16
N ASP A 41 59.94 -22.24 -31.59
CA ASP A 41 60.23 -22.35 -33.02
C ASP A 41 59.31 -23.40 -33.70
N ALA A 42 59.28 -23.41 -35.03
CA ALA A 42 58.37 -24.27 -35.78
C ALA A 42 58.61 -25.78 -35.53
N ALA A 43 59.86 -26.21 -35.30
CA ALA A 43 60.18 -27.61 -35.07
C ALA A 43 59.77 -28.04 -33.66
N GLN A 44 60.03 -27.20 -32.66
CA GLN A 44 59.60 -27.41 -31.27
C GLN A 44 58.07 -27.44 -31.17
N ARG A 45 57.39 -26.51 -31.85
CA ARG A 45 55.93 -26.47 -31.87
C ARG A 45 55.32 -27.70 -32.52
N ALA A 46 55.84 -28.13 -33.67
CA ALA A 46 55.40 -29.36 -34.33
C ALA A 46 55.61 -30.61 -33.44
N ALA A 47 56.73 -30.68 -32.72
CA ALA A 47 57.00 -31.75 -31.77
C ALA A 47 56.02 -31.75 -30.59
N HIS A 48 55.69 -30.56 -30.05
CA HIS A 48 54.69 -30.41 -29.00
C HIS A 48 53.30 -30.84 -29.47
N HIS A 49 52.85 -30.37 -30.64
CA HIS A 49 51.56 -30.74 -31.21
C HIS A 49 51.45 -32.24 -31.49
N ALA A 50 52.53 -32.88 -31.98
CA ALA A 50 52.56 -34.32 -32.22
C ALA A 50 52.50 -35.17 -30.94
N ALA A 51 52.83 -34.61 -29.78
CA ALA A 51 52.73 -35.27 -28.49
C ALA A 51 51.32 -35.21 -27.89
N LEU A 52 50.43 -34.35 -28.43
CA LEU A 52 49.06 -34.23 -27.98
C LEU A 52 48.19 -35.33 -28.62
N SER A 53 47.24 -35.82 -27.84
CA SER A 53 46.18 -36.72 -28.31
C SER A 53 44.81 -36.10 -28.00
N PRO A 54 43.75 -36.43 -28.75
CA PRO A 54 42.40 -35.99 -28.41
C PRO A 54 42.07 -36.31 -26.94
N GLY A 55 41.60 -35.30 -26.20
CA GLY A 55 41.33 -35.38 -24.76
C GLY A 55 42.51 -35.06 -23.85
N ALA A 56 43.66 -34.62 -24.39
CA ALA A 56 44.78 -34.16 -23.58
C ALA A 56 44.46 -32.84 -22.84
N ASP A 57 45.06 -32.69 -21.66
CA ASP A 57 44.97 -31.45 -20.88
C ASP A 57 45.87 -30.36 -21.49
N LEU A 58 45.37 -29.14 -21.50
CA LEU A 58 46.04 -27.94 -21.97
C LEU A 58 46.28 -27.00 -20.80
N ASP A 59 47.54 -26.60 -20.59
CA ASP A 59 47.92 -25.56 -19.63
C ASP A 59 48.76 -24.52 -20.37
N HIS A 60 48.10 -23.44 -20.81
CA HIS A 60 48.68 -22.34 -21.58
C HIS A 60 48.44 -20.98 -20.93
N ARG A 61 48.37 -20.95 -19.59
CA ARG A 61 48.24 -19.72 -18.81
C ARG A 61 49.24 -18.63 -19.20
N GLY A 62 48.79 -17.38 -19.24
CA GLY A 62 49.60 -16.22 -19.58
C GLY A 62 50.11 -16.16 -21.04
N THR A 63 49.79 -17.16 -21.87
CA THR A 63 50.39 -17.30 -23.20
C THR A 63 49.69 -16.37 -24.21
N PRO A 64 50.45 -15.66 -25.07
CA PRO A 64 49.85 -14.90 -26.15
C PRO A 64 49.43 -15.82 -27.30
N PHE A 65 48.20 -15.68 -27.78
CA PHE A 65 47.61 -16.45 -28.86
C PHE A 65 47.19 -15.55 -30.02
N THR A 66 47.45 -16.02 -31.23
CA THR A 66 46.77 -15.58 -32.45
C THR A 66 45.72 -16.63 -32.81
N GLN A 67 44.71 -16.29 -33.60
CA GLN A 67 43.75 -17.29 -34.09
C GLN A 67 44.46 -18.46 -34.81
N ALA A 68 45.47 -18.17 -35.63
CA ALA A 68 46.23 -19.21 -36.33
C ALA A 68 46.94 -20.17 -35.35
N LEU A 69 47.52 -19.65 -34.26
CA LEU A 69 48.16 -20.50 -33.25
C LEU A 69 47.14 -21.37 -32.50
N LEU A 70 45.95 -20.82 -32.21
CA LEU A 70 44.86 -21.57 -31.60
C LEU A 70 44.36 -22.68 -32.53
N ASP A 71 44.17 -22.38 -33.82
CA ASP A 71 43.76 -23.36 -34.82
C ASP A 71 44.79 -24.49 -34.96
N GLU A 72 46.09 -24.16 -34.98
CA GLU A 72 47.18 -25.15 -35.00
C GLU A 72 47.13 -26.08 -33.77
N LEU A 73 46.89 -25.52 -32.58
CA LEU A 73 46.78 -26.28 -31.33
C LEU A 73 45.55 -27.20 -31.33
N LEU A 74 44.38 -26.66 -31.69
CA LEU A 74 43.13 -27.42 -31.73
C LEU A 74 43.16 -28.51 -32.81
N ALA A 75 43.82 -28.28 -33.95
CA ALA A 75 43.97 -29.28 -35.00
C ALA A 75 44.69 -30.55 -34.51
N ALA A 76 45.63 -30.43 -33.58
CA ALA A 76 46.32 -31.57 -32.96
C ALA A 76 45.39 -32.42 -32.07
N LEU A 77 44.29 -31.84 -31.57
CA LEU A 77 43.32 -32.47 -30.67
C LEU A 77 42.06 -32.95 -31.39
N ARG A 78 42.06 -32.92 -32.73
CA ARG A 78 40.91 -33.33 -33.52
C ARG A 78 40.71 -34.84 -33.45
N ASP A 79 39.58 -35.26 -32.89
CA ASP A 79 39.19 -36.67 -32.84
C ASP A 79 38.76 -37.16 -34.23
N PRO A 80 39.40 -38.20 -34.79
CA PRO A 80 39.03 -38.75 -36.10
C PRO A 80 37.61 -39.35 -36.14
N ALA A 81 37.07 -39.80 -35.01
CA ALA A 81 35.77 -40.47 -34.96
C ALA A 81 34.60 -39.47 -35.02
N SER A 82 34.64 -38.44 -34.18
CA SER A 82 33.60 -37.40 -34.14
C SER A 82 33.84 -36.24 -35.12
N GLY A 83 35.10 -36.05 -35.55
CA GLY A 83 35.52 -34.90 -36.35
C GLY A 83 35.61 -33.57 -35.57
N ARG A 84 35.35 -33.60 -34.26
CA ARG A 84 35.36 -32.46 -33.32
C ARG A 84 36.71 -32.37 -32.60
N HIS A 85 37.00 -31.21 -32.02
CA HIS A 85 38.21 -31.03 -31.21
C HIS A 85 37.92 -31.48 -29.78
N LEU A 86 38.61 -32.50 -29.28
CA LEU A 86 38.41 -32.99 -27.91
C LEU A 86 39.53 -32.50 -27.02
N VAL A 87 39.20 -31.68 -26.02
CA VAL A 87 40.14 -31.11 -25.07
C VAL A 87 39.82 -31.67 -23.68
N GLY A 88 40.85 -32.05 -22.92
CA GLY A 88 40.70 -32.42 -21.51
C GLY A 88 40.44 -31.19 -20.65
N ARG A 89 41.19 -31.04 -19.56
CA ARG A 89 41.21 -29.79 -18.78
C ARG A 89 41.90 -28.69 -19.59
N ALA A 90 41.29 -27.52 -19.69
CA ALA A 90 41.82 -26.39 -20.45
C ALA A 90 42.05 -25.18 -19.55
N ASP A 91 43.30 -24.79 -19.37
CA ASP A 91 43.71 -23.66 -18.54
C ASP A 91 44.38 -22.57 -19.39
N PHE A 92 43.61 -21.51 -19.64
CA PHE A 92 44.00 -20.32 -20.38
C PHE A 92 43.97 -19.07 -19.48
N ASP A 93 44.10 -19.23 -18.16
CA ASP A 93 44.10 -18.09 -17.24
C ASP A 93 45.21 -17.08 -17.60
N GLU A 94 44.89 -15.79 -17.57
CA GLU A 94 45.76 -14.67 -18.00
C GLU A 94 46.28 -14.75 -19.45
N ALA A 95 45.77 -15.66 -20.29
CA ALA A 95 46.15 -15.72 -21.71
C ALA A 95 45.71 -14.45 -22.46
N GLN A 96 46.45 -14.10 -23.51
CA GLN A 96 46.19 -12.89 -24.30
C GLN A 96 45.92 -13.28 -25.75
N PHE A 97 44.71 -13.06 -26.24
CA PHE A 97 44.33 -13.38 -27.60
C PHE A 97 44.28 -12.11 -28.44
N SER A 98 45.11 -12.05 -29.47
CA SER A 98 45.14 -10.93 -30.42
C SER A 98 44.12 -11.15 -31.54
N GLY A 99 43.22 -10.18 -31.72
CA GLY A 99 42.15 -10.23 -32.72
C GLY A 99 40.98 -11.12 -32.32
N ASP A 100 40.13 -11.45 -33.30
CA ASP A 100 38.94 -12.28 -33.09
C ASP A 100 39.32 -13.73 -32.84
N VAL A 101 38.63 -14.35 -31.86
CA VAL A 101 38.85 -15.74 -31.46
C VAL A 101 37.60 -16.57 -31.74
N LEU A 102 37.79 -17.65 -32.48
CA LEU A 102 36.75 -18.64 -32.76
C LEU A 102 37.14 -20.00 -32.19
N PHE A 103 36.32 -20.50 -31.26
CA PHE A 103 36.31 -21.90 -30.84
C PHE A 103 35.16 -22.60 -31.56
N ASP A 104 35.46 -23.27 -32.68
CA ASP A 104 34.46 -23.98 -33.48
C ASP A 104 34.48 -25.48 -33.19
N GLN A 105 33.32 -26.04 -32.82
CA GLN A 105 33.15 -27.48 -32.59
C GLN A 105 34.15 -28.10 -31.59
N VAL A 106 34.45 -27.36 -30.52
CA VAL A 106 35.33 -27.81 -29.43
C VAL A 106 34.51 -28.46 -28.31
N ASP A 107 34.91 -29.66 -27.91
CA ASP A 107 34.39 -30.41 -26.76
C ASP A 107 35.41 -30.33 -25.62
N PHE A 108 35.11 -29.50 -24.61
CA PHE A 108 35.85 -29.46 -23.35
C PHE A 108 35.30 -30.56 -22.44
N ALA A 109 36.05 -31.64 -22.26
CA ALA A 109 35.64 -32.80 -21.47
C ALA A 109 35.73 -32.54 -19.96
N ASP A 110 36.60 -31.62 -19.54
CA ASP A 110 36.78 -31.19 -18.15
C ASP A 110 36.78 -29.64 -18.08
N GLU A 111 37.16 -29.08 -16.93
CA GLU A 111 37.08 -27.65 -16.63
C GLU A 111 37.82 -26.80 -17.68
N ALA A 112 37.15 -25.76 -18.19
CA ALA A 112 37.71 -24.79 -19.12
C ALA A 112 37.80 -23.42 -18.44
N SER A 113 39.01 -22.99 -18.10
CA SER A 113 39.28 -21.75 -17.39
C SER A 113 39.95 -20.73 -18.30
N PHE A 114 39.42 -19.51 -18.28
CA PHE A 114 39.89 -18.31 -18.96
C PHE A 114 40.02 -17.16 -17.97
N GLY A 115 40.26 -17.44 -16.69
CA GLY A 115 40.32 -16.47 -15.61
C GLY A 115 41.34 -15.36 -15.89
N GLY A 116 40.92 -14.10 -15.93
CA GLY A 116 41.82 -12.97 -16.23
C GLY A 116 42.34 -12.93 -17.68
N ALA A 117 41.84 -13.78 -18.58
CA ALA A 117 42.23 -13.76 -19.98
C ALA A 117 41.76 -12.47 -20.68
N ARG A 118 42.54 -12.03 -21.66
CA ARG A 118 42.28 -10.81 -22.44
C ARG A 118 42.10 -11.16 -23.91
N PHE A 119 41.04 -10.62 -24.50
CA PHE A 119 40.70 -10.77 -25.91
C PHE A 119 40.63 -9.39 -26.54
N ASP A 120 41.53 -9.11 -27.49
CA ASP A 120 41.60 -7.80 -28.17
C ASP A 120 40.53 -7.63 -29.26
N GLY A 121 39.86 -8.72 -29.66
CA GLY A 121 38.71 -8.73 -30.55
C GLY A 121 37.49 -9.42 -29.93
N GLY A 122 36.60 -9.91 -30.78
CA GLY A 122 35.42 -10.68 -30.36
C GLY A 122 35.75 -12.15 -30.04
N VAL A 123 34.93 -12.77 -29.21
CA VAL A 123 35.04 -14.20 -28.87
C VAL A 123 33.77 -14.91 -29.30
N CYS A 124 33.91 -15.98 -30.08
CA CYS A 124 32.79 -16.82 -30.48
C CYS A 124 33.07 -18.29 -30.13
N PHE A 125 32.20 -18.85 -29.29
CA PHE A 125 32.11 -20.28 -29.03
C PHE A 125 30.97 -20.83 -29.88
N ARG A 126 31.31 -21.44 -31.02
CA ARG A 126 30.32 -21.96 -31.96
C ARG A 126 30.23 -23.47 -31.88
N ALA A 127 29.01 -23.96 -31.66
CA ALA A 127 28.71 -25.37 -31.53
C ALA A 127 29.67 -26.09 -30.55
N THR A 128 30.08 -25.43 -29.48
CA THR A 128 31.01 -25.97 -28.48
C THR A 128 30.25 -26.72 -27.38
N ARG A 129 30.92 -27.67 -26.72
CA ARG A 129 30.32 -28.39 -25.59
C ARG A 129 31.22 -28.28 -24.38
N PHE A 130 30.65 -27.87 -23.26
CA PHE A 130 31.31 -27.84 -21.96
C PHE A 130 30.76 -28.97 -21.10
N GLY A 131 31.59 -30.00 -20.89
CA GLY A 131 31.28 -31.14 -20.04
C GLY A 131 31.40 -30.84 -18.55
N ALA A 132 32.24 -29.86 -18.18
CA ALA A 132 32.42 -29.34 -16.85
C ALA A 132 32.37 -27.80 -16.85
N ASP A 133 32.67 -27.16 -15.71
CA ASP A 133 32.50 -25.72 -15.53
C ASP A 133 33.33 -24.89 -16.52
N ALA A 134 32.69 -23.88 -17.11
CA ALA A 134 33.34 -22.87 -17.95
C ALA A 134 33.55 -21.58 -17.14
N ARG A 135 34.81 -21.20 -16.90
CA ARG A 135 35.18 -20.07 -16.05
C ARG A 135 35.76 -18.92 -16.87
N PHE A 136 35.09 -17.78 -16.80
CA PHE A 136 35.45 -16.51 -17.44
C PHE A 136 35.58 -15.39 -16.40
N GLY A 137 36.03 -15.72 -15.18
CA GLY A 137 36.19 -14.73 -14.12
C GLY A 137 37.23 -13.68 -14.48
N GLU A 138 36.93 -12.40 -14.28
CA GLU A 138 37.85 -11.28 -14.55
C GLU A 138 38.36 -11.20 -16.00
N THR A 139 37.68 -11.86 -16.95
CA THR A 139 38.00 -11.75 -18.37
C THR A 139 37.74 -10.35 -18.89
N VAL A 140 38.54 -9.93 -19.86
CA VAL A 140 38.32 -8.68 -20.58
C VAL A 140 38.25 -8.99 -22.06
N VAL A 141 37.14 -8.60 -22.70
CA VAL A 141 36.90 -8.80 -24.13
C VAL A 141 36.61 -7.44 -24.74
N ALA A 142 37.32 -7.07 -25.80
CA ALA A 142 37.19 -5.74 -26.39
C ALA A 142 35.88 -5.57 -27.17
N GLU A 143 35.39 -6.64 -27.80
CA GLU A 143 34.17 -6.62 -28.62
C GLU A 143 33.09 -7.58 -28.08
N ASP A 144 32.38 -8.27 -28.97
CA ASP A 144 31.26 -9.16 -28.63
C ASP A 144 31.75 -10.48 -28.04
N PHE A 145 30.99 -11.01 -27.08
CA PHE A 145 31.14 -12.37 -26.57
C PHE A 145 29.90 -13.19 -26.97
N ARG A 146 30.11 -14.27 -27.72
CA ARG A 146 29.03 -15.07 -28.32
C ARG A 146 29.14 -16.55 -27.96
N PHE A 147 28.02 -17.12 -27.54
CA PHE A 147 27.77 -18.56 -27.62
C PHE A 147 26.72 -18.81 -28.70
N GLU A 148 27.04 -19.65 -29.69
CA GLU A 148 26.16 -19.96 -30.81
C GLU A 148 25.97 -21.48 -30.92
N GLY A 149 24.82 -21.97 -30.47
CA GLY A 149 24.49 -23.40 -30.54
C GLY A 149 25.39 -24.26 -29.63
N SER A 150 25.89 -23.69 -28.54
CA SER A 150 26.72 -24.39 -27.55
C SER A 150 25.89 -25.14 -26.52
N ASP A 151 26.45 -26.24 -26.00
CA ASP A 151 25.87 -27.08 -24.93
C ASP A 151 26.65 -26.84 -23.62
N MET A 152 25.94 -26.46 -22.56
CA MET A 152 26.50 -26.17 -21.23
C MET A 152 25.94 -27.16 -20.21
N ARG A 153 26.59 -28.31 -20.06
CA ARG A 153 26.12 -29.37 -19.15
C ARG A 153 26.39 -29.08 -17.67
N ALA A 154 27.37 -28.22 -17.41
CA ALA A 154 27.79 -27.83 -16.08
C ALA A 154 27.58 -26.32 -15.87
N GLY A 155 28.32 -25.70 -14.94
CA GLY A 155 28.17 -24.29 -14.61
C GLY A 155 28.93 -23.35 -15.53
N VAL A 156 28.51 -22.09 -15.53
CA VAL A 156 29.18 -20.99 -16.25
C VAL A 156 29.44 -19.82 -15.31
N TRP A 157 30.65 -19.25 -15.35
CA TRP A 157 31.10 -18.27 -14.36
C TRP A 157 31.72 -17.04 -15.01
N PHE A 158 30.99 -15.93 -15.09
CA PHE A 158 31.42 -14.61 -15.56
C PHE A 158 31.61 -13.61 -14.41
N ARG A 159 32.30 -14.04 -13.35
CA ARG A 159 32.49 -13.19 -12.16
C ARG A 159 33.39 -12.01 -12.49
N ARG A 160 32.88 -10.78 -12.36
CA ARG A 160 33.63 -9.53 -12.64
C ARG A 160 34.26 -9.48 -14.05
N ALA A 161 33.64 -10.16 -15.03
CA ALA A 161 34.06 -10.07 -16.42
C ALA A 161 33.67 -8.71 -17.02
N THR A 162 34.45 -8.22 -17.99
CA THR A 162 34.19 -6.95 -18.69
C THR A 162 34.16 -7.20 -20.20
N LEU A 163 33.02 -6.94 -20.81
CA LEU A 163 32.79 -7.07 -22.25
C LEU A 163 32.60 -5.68 -22.86
N GLY A 164 33.40 -5.33 -23.86
CA GLY A 164 33.39 -4.00 -24.47
C GLY A 164 32.16 -3.74 -25.35
N ALA A 165 31.52 -4.80 -25.86
CA ALA A 165 30.28 -4.72 -26.63
C ALA A 165 29.20 -5.65 -26.05
N ALA A 166 28.57 -6.50 -26.87
CA ALA A 166 27.41 -7.29 -26.45
C ALA A 166 27.77 -8.70 -25.96
N LEU A 167 26.94 -9.23 -25.06
CA LEU A 167 26.92 -10.66 -24.70
C LEU A 167 25.72 -11.31 -25.39
N HIS A 168 25.97 -12.22 -26.32
CA HIS A 168 24.95 -13.07 -26.91
C HIS A 168 25.06 -14.49 -26.33
N PHE A 169 24.23 -14.81 -25.35
CA PHE A 169 24.22 -16.09 -24.66
C PHE A 169 23.15 -17.02 -25.26
N GLN A 170 23.34 -17.46 -26.52
CA GLN A 170 22.39 -18.35 -27.20
C GLN A 170 22.67 -19.82 -26.87
N VAL A 171 22.30 -20.19 -25.65
CA VAL A 171 22.39 -21.56 -25.13
C VAL A 171 20.99 -22.04 -24.76
N ALA A 172 20.66 -23.29 -25.06
CA ALA A 172 19.34 -23.82 -24.72
C ALA A 172 19.17 -24.03 -23.20
N GLU A 173 20.19 -24.58 -22.55
CA GLU A 173 20.16 -24.96 -21.14
C GLU A 173 21.54 -24.82 -20.50
N VAL A 174 21.56 -24.38 -19.24
CA VAL A 174 22.73 -24.46 -18.35
C VAL A 174 22.41 -25.46 -17.23
N GLY A 175 23.07 -26.62 -17.28
CA GLY A 175 22.82 -27.72 -16.34
C GLY A 175 23.38 -27.48 -14.93
N GLY A 176 24.39 -26.61 -14.79
CA GLY A 176 24.98 -26.24 -13.51
C GLY A 176 24.65 -24.80 -13.09
N ARG A 177 25.39 -24.29 -12.09
CA ARG A 177 25.21 -22.91 -11.60
C ARG A 177 25.66 -21.90 -12.64
N ALA A 178 24.88 -20.85 -12.83
CA ALA A 178 25.23 -19.75 -13.72
C ALA A 178 25.50 -18.49 -12.90
N VAL A 179 26.75 -18.01 -12.90
CA VAL A 179 27.18 -16.89 -12.07
C VAL A 179 27.74 -15.78 -12.93
N PHE A 180 26.95 -14.71 -13.13
CA PHE A 180 27.31 -13.50 -13.86
C PHE A 180 27.60 -12.32 -12.91
N ASP A 181 27.80 -12.58 -11.62
CA ASP A 181 27.98 -11.54 -10.61
C ASP A 181 29.08 -10.54 -10.96
N GLY A 182 28.72 -9.25 -11.02
CA GLY A 182 29.63 -8.15 -11.37
C GLY A 182 30.04 -8.09 -12.85
N LEU A 183 29.40 -8.84 -13.75
CA LEU A 183 29.61 -8.72 -15.19
C LEU A 183 29.28 -7.29 -15.66
N THR A 184 30.14 -6.73 -16.50
CA THR A 184 29.91 -5.44 -17.15
C THR A 184 29.87 -5.62 -18.67
N THR A 185 28.84 -5.09 -19.34
CA THR A 185 28.73 -5.10 -20.81
C THR A 185 28.59 -3.67 -21.36
N GLY A 186 29.40 -3.34 -22.36
CA GLY A 186 29.32 -2.06 -23.07
C GLY A 186 28.11 -1.95 -24.00
N GLY A 187 27.52 -3.09 -24.37
CA GLY A 187 26.30 -3.22 -25.15
C GLY A 187 25.21 -4.01 -24.43
N ASN A 188 24.43 -4.77 -25.21
CA ASN A 188 23.33 -5.60 -24.73
C ASN A 188 23.81 -6.87 -24.03
N ALA A 189 22.97 -7.42 -23.16
CA ALA A 189 23.15 -8.76 -22.61
C ALA A 189 21.91 -9.61 -22.91
N GLU A 190 22.08 -10.66 -23.71
CA GLU A 190 20.99 -11.47 -24.24
C GLU A 190 21.05 -12.90 -23.68
N PHE A 191 19.99 -13.28 -22.97
CA PHE A 191 19.77 -14.60 -22.36
C PHE A 191 18.43 -15.22 -22.81
N THR A 192 17.87 -14.78 -23.93
CA THR A 192 16.55 -15.19 -24.42
C THR A 192 16.43 -16.71 -24.55
N GLY A 193 15.37 -17.28 -23.95
CA GLY A 193 15.03 -18.69 -24.08
C GLY A 193 15.94 -19.65 -23.33
N VAL A 194 16.81 -19.17 -22.43
CA VAL A 194 17.74 -20.01 -21.67
C VAL A 194 17.03 -20.65 -20.48
N ALA A 195 17.19 -21.96 -20.31
CA ALA A 195 16.77 -22.68 -19.11
C ALA A 195 17.95 -22.84 -18.12
N PHE A 196 17.84 -22.24 -16.93
CA PHE A 196 18.79 -22.39 -15.83
C PHE A 196 18.27 -23.45 -14.85
N GLN A 197 18.93 -24.62 -14.81
CA GLN A 197 18.52 -25.75 -13.96
C GLN A 197 18.88 -25.56 -12.48
N GLU A 198 19.95 -24.83 -12.22
CA GLU A 198 20.44 -24.51 -10.88
C GLU A 198 20.41 -23.00 -10.63
N LEU A 199 20.95 -22.56 -9.49
CA LEU A 199 21.01 -21.15 -9.09
C LEU A 199 21.64 -20.26 -10.19
N ALA A 200 20.96 -19.16 -10.50
CA ALA A 200 21.42 -18.13 -11.43
C ALA A 200 21.65 -16.80 -10.70
N GLY A 201 22.89 -16.28 -10.77
CA GLY A 201 23.30 -15.04 -10.12
C GLY A 201 23.63 -13.96 -11.14
N PHE A 202 22.95 -12.82 -11.06
CA PHE A 202 23.20 -11.59 -11.81
C PHE A 202 23.45 -10.41 -10.86
N THR A 203 24.09 -10.70 -9.71
CA THR A 203 24.24 -9.70 -8.65
C THR A 203 25.24 -8.64 -9.07
N GLY A 204 24.82 -7.38 -9.09
CA GLY A 204 25.68 -6.26 -9.46
C GLY A 204 26.14 -6.26 -10.92
N VAL A 205 25.44 -6.96 -11.82
CA VAL A 205 25.65 -6.86 -13.27
C VAL A 205 25.41 -5.42 -13.73
N ASP A 206 26.19 -4.90 -14.66
CA ASP A 206 26.01 -3.58 -15.27
C ASP A 206 25.95 -3.68 -16.80
N VAL A 207 24.77 -3.46 -17.37
CA VAL A 207 24.46 -3.54 -18.80
C VAL A 207 24.23 -2.12 -19.32
N ALA A 208 25.15 -1.61 -20.14
CA ALA A 208 25.01 -0.28 -20.75
C ALA A 208 23.92 -0.23 -21.84
N GLY A 209 23.59 -1.37 -22.45
CA GLY A 209 22.53 -1.55 -23.41
C GLY A 209 21.21 -2.03 -22.80
N GLU A 210 20.55 -2.94 -23.52
CA GLU A 210 19.31 -3.61 -23.13
C GLU A 210 19.62 -5.01 -22.55
N GLY A 211 18.83 -5.41 -21.55
CA GLY A 211 18.89 -6.76 -20.96
C GLY A 211 17.72 -7.60 -21.46
N TRP A 212 18.00 -8.70 -22.12
CA TRP A 212 16.98 -9.59 -22.70
C TRP A 212 16.95 -10.92 -21.97
N PHE A 213 15.83 -11.21 -21.32
CA PHE A 213 15.57 -12.44 -20.57
C PHE A 213 14.23 -13.07 -21.00
N ASP A 214 13.75 -12.74 -22.19
CA ASP A 214 12.47 -13.24 -22.68
C ASP A 214 12.47 -14.76 -22.80
N GLY A 215 11.39 -15.41 -22.34
CA GLY A 215 11.25 -16.86 -22.36
C GLY A 215 12.26 -17.62 -21.51
N THR A 216 13.03 -16.95 -20.66
CA THR A 216 13.95 -17.63 -19.74
C THR A 216 13.21 -18.45 -18.70
N VAL A 217 13.79 -19.57 -18.29
CA VAL A 217 13.23 -20.43 -17.23
C VAL A 217 14.25 -20.56 -16.11
N PHE A 218 13.88 -20.09 -14.92
CA PHE A 218 14.66 -20.24 -13.70
C PHE A 218 14.01 -21.32 -12.82
N HIS A 219 14.64 -22.49 -12.76
CA HIS A 219 14.15 -23.62 -11.93
C HIS A 219 14.47 -23.44 -10.45
N ARG A 220 15.41 -22.56 -10.11
CA ARG A 220 15.87 -22.24 -8.75
C ARG A 220 15.88 -20.74 -8.54
N GLU A 221 16.22 -20.32 -7.31
CA GLU A 221 16.35 -18.91 -6.94
C GLU A 221 17.26 -18.15 -7.92
N VAL A 222 16.80 -16.96 -8.32
CA VAL A 222 17.55 -16.03 -9.18
C VAL A 222 17.70 -14.68 -8.48
N SER A 223 18.93 -14.15 -8.50
CA SER A 223 19.27 -12.85 -7.92
C SER A 223 19.71 -11.87 -8.99
N PHE A 224 18.92 -10.83 -9.22
CA PHE A 224 19.27 -9.60 -9.92
C PHE A 224 19.62 -8.47 -8.95
N ALA A 225 20.00 -8.79 -7.72
CA ALA A 225 20.26 -7.80 -6.69
C ALA A 225 21.34 -6.81 -7.15
N LYS A 226 21.06 -5.51 -7.07
CA LYS A 226 21.93 -4.42 -7.51
C LYS A 226 22.32 -4.45 -9.00
N ALA A 227 21.62 -5.22 -9.84
CA ALA A 227 21.83 -5.18 -11.28
C ALA A 227 21.48 -3.78 -11.83
N GLY A 228 22.30 -3.25 -12.73
CA GLY A 228 22.07 -2.04 -13.50
C GLY A 228 21.80 -2.40 -14.96
N ILE A 229 20.63 -2.03 -15.48
CA ILE A 229 20.34 -2.09 -16.92
C ILE A 229 20.01 -0.67 -17.34
N ALA A 230 20.87 -0.05 -18.14
CA ALA A 230 20.77 1.37 -18.44
C ALA A 230 19.59 1.70 -19.37
N ARG A 231 19.21 0.76 -20.25
CA ARG A 231 18.07 0.90 -21.17
C ARG A 231 16.88 0.05 -20.68
N LYS A 232 16.27 -0.72 -21.59
CA LYS A 232 15.10 -1.55 -21.33
C LYS A 232 15.53 -2.93 -20.80
N ALA A 233 14.68 -3.50 -19.95
CA ALA A 233 14.84 -4.84 -19.43
C ALA A 233 13.61 -5.68 -19.78
N TRP A 234 13.81 -6.72 -20.58
CA TRP A 234 12.75 -7.56 -21.13
C TRP A 234 12.76 -8.92 -20.42
N PHE A 235 11.63 -9.28 -19.80
CA PHE A 235 11.40 -10.57 -19.14
C PHE A 235 10.10 -11.21 -19.65
N ASP A 236 9.77 -10.96 -20.92
CA ASP A 236 8.49 -11.38 -21.47
C ASP A 236 8.44 -12.90 -21.63
N GLY A 237 7.41 -13.54 -21.08
CA GLY A 237 7.29 -14.99 -21.03
C GLY A 237 8.30 -15.69 -20.13
N ALA A 238 9.04 -14.96 -19.28
CA ALA A 238 9.97 -15.56 -18.34
C ALA A 238 9.25 -16.34 -17.22
N VAL A 239 9.79 -17.48 -16.81
CA VAL A 239 9.23 -18.38 -15.80
C VAL A 239 10.17 -18.47 -14.61
N PHE A 240 9.69 -18.05 -13.45
CA PHE A 240 10.38 -18.11 -12.16
C PHE A 240 9.70 -19.16 -11.27
N GLN A 241 10.26 -20.37 -11.19
CA GLN A 241 9.71 -21.47 -10.37
C GLN A 241 10.08 -21.35 -8.88
N ASP A 242 11.03 -20.47 -8.56
CA ASP A 242 11.43 -20.12 -7.21
C ASP A 242 11.43 -18.58 -7.06
N THR A 243 12.01 -18.09 -5.98
CA THR A 243 12.03 -16.67 -5.63
C THR A 243 12.93 -15.89 -6.58
N ALA A 244 12.44 -14.73 -7.06
CA ALA A 244 13.24 -13.75 -7.82
C ALA A 244 13.52 -12.50 -6.98
N ASP A 245 14.81 -12.16 -6.78
CA ASP A 245 15.23 -10.95 -6.05
C ASP A 245 15.84 -9.90 -6.99
N PHE A 246 15.16 -8.77 -7.15
CA PHE A 246 15.61 -7.56 -7.86
C PHE A 246 16.07 -6.46 -6.90
N GLY A 247 16.45 -6.83 -5.67
CA GLY A 247 16.76 -5.92 -4.59
C GLY A 247 17.89 -4.93 -4.92
N GLY A 248 17.60 -3.63 -4.90
CA GLY A 248 18.55 -2.57 -5.20
C GLY A 248 18.91 -2.42 -6.68
N ALA A 249 18.22 -3.13 -7.58
CA ALA A 249 18.45 -3.02 -9.01
C ALA A 249 18.09 -1.61 -9.54
N ARG A 250 18.75 -1.21 -10.62
CA ARG A 250 18.52 0.05 -11.34
C ARG A 250 18.14 -0.27 -12.77
N LEU A 251 16.87 -0.07 -13.08
CA LEU A 251 16.30 -0.30 -14.40
C LEU A 251 16.06 1.07 -15.02
N GLY A 252 16.92 1.48 -15.96
CA GLY A 252 17.06 2.86 -16.40
C GLY A 252 15.89 3.37 -17.27
N GLN A 253 15.22 2.46 -17.98
CA GLN A 253 14.03 2.73 -18.77
C GLN A 253 12.91 1.75 -18.41
N ASP A 254 12.16 1.29 -19.42
CA ASP A 254 10.99 0.45 -19.27
C ASP A 254 11.40 -0.99 -18.91
N VAL A 255 10.54 -1.64 -18.14
CA VAL A 255 10.70 -3.02 -17.69
C VAL A 255 9.42 -3.76 -18.03
N SER A 256 9.56 -4.87 -18.76
CA SER A 256 8.42 -5.67 -19.22
C SER A 256 8.48 -7.07 -18.62
N PHE A 257 7.37 -7.48 -17.99
CA PHE A 257 7.14 -8.82 -17.46
C PHE A 257 5.87 -9.43 -18.08
N ASN A 258 5.61 -9.10 -19.34
CA ASN A 258 4.40 -9.53 -20.02
C ASN A 258 4.43 -11.06 -20.19
N ASP A 259 3.33 -11.74 -19.90
CA ASP A 259 3.24 -13.22 -19.90
C ASP A 259 4.23 -13.93 -18.96
N ALA A 260 4.88 -13.22 -18.03
CA ALA A 260 5.78 -13.84 -17.07
C ALA A 260 5.01 -14.63 -16.00
N HIS A 261 5.64 -15.66 -15.45
CA HIS A 261 5.08 -16.52 -14.41
C HIS A 261 5.97 -16.54 -13.16
N PHE A 262 5.42 -16.19 -12.00
CA PHE A 262 6.11 -16.17 -10.70
C PHE A 262 5.45 -17.13 -9.71
N GLU A 263 6.09 -18.27 -9.44
CA GLU A 263 5.54 -19.33 -8.57
C GLU A 263 5.60 -18.96 -7.08
N LEU A 264 6.68 -18.33 -6.61
CA LEU A 264 6.85 -17.93 -5.20
C LEU A 264 6.82 -16.40 -4.98
N GLY A 265 6.63 -15.62 -6.04
CA GLY A 265 6.59 -14.16 -5.99
C GLY A 265 7.94 -13.50 -6.31
N ALA A 266 8.01 -12.17 -6.14
CA ALA A 266 9.14 -11.35 -6.55
C ALA A 266 9.45 -10.21 -5.57
N GLY A 267 10.73 -10.05 -5.24
CA GLY A 267 11.23 -8.98 -4.38
C GLY A 267 11.87 -7.85 -5.18
N PHE A 268 11.32 -6.64 -5.08
CA PHE A 268 11.83 -5.40 -5.70
C PHE A 268 12.25 -4.37 -4.64
N ARG A 269 12.88 -4.84 -3.56
CA ARG A 269 13.27 -4.01 -2.41
C ARG A 269 14.32 -2.98 -2.83
N ASP A 270 14.13 -1.70 -2.53
CA ASP A 270 15.07 -0.62 -2.89
C ASP A 270 15.35 -0.51 -4.41
N VAL A 271 14.47 -1.03 -5.28
CA VAL A 271 14.63 -0.93 -6.75
C VAL A 271 14.44 0.51 -7.22
N THR A 272 15.15 0.91 -8.27
CA THR A 272 14.88 2.16 -9.00
C THR A 272 14.42 1.84 -10.41
N ILE A 273 13.20 2.23 -10.76
CA ILE A 273 12.62 2.05 -12.10
C ILE A 273 12.51 3.42 -12.78
N GLY A 274 13.17 3.55 -13.91
CA GLY A 274 13.30 4.78 -14.67
C GLY A 274 12.13 5.03 -15.62
N GLY A 275 11.55 3.98 -16.21
CA GLY A 275 10.42 4.05 -17.15
C GLY A 275 9.15 3.38 -16.63
N ASP A 276 8.39 2.80 -17.55
CA ASP A 276 7.16 2.05 -17.24
C ASP A 276 7.46 0.62 -16.78
N ALA A 277 6.55 0.04 -15.99
CA ALA A 277 6.67 -1.33 -15.49
C ALA A 277 5.41 -2.12 -15.89
N GLU A 278 5.54 -2.91 -16.95
CA GLU A 278 4.45 -3.63 -17.59
C GLU A 278 4.32 -5.07 -17.05
N PHE A 279 3.09 -5.48 -16.75
CA PHE A 279 2.76 -6.79 -16.17
C PHE A 279 1.53 -7.41 -16.85
N HIS A 280 1.43 -7.27 -18.17
CA HIS A 280 0.28 -7.77 -18.92
C HIS A 280 0.27 -9.31 -18.92
N ARG A 281 -0.85 -9.91 -18.51
CA ARG A 281 -1.01 -11.39 -18.45
C ARG A 281 0.04 -12.09 -17.58
N THR A 282 0.63 -11.39 -16.61
CA THR A 282 1.55 -11.99 -15.64
C THR A 282 0.79 -12.84 -14.64
N GLU A 283 1.22 -14.07 -14.44
CA GLU A 283 0.69 -14.97 -13.40
C GLU A 283 1.59 -14.93 -12.18
N ILE A 284 1.03 -14.60 -11.02
CA ILE A 284 1.77 -14.50 -9.75
C ILE A 284 1.02 -15.30 -8.69
N LEU A 285 1.70 -16.23 -8.04
CA LEU A 285 1.12 -17.04 -6.96
C LEU A 285 1.55 -16.55 -5.57
N GLY A 286 2.74 -15.96 -5.47
CA GLY A 286 3.32 -15.43 -4.22
C GLY A 286 3.12 -13.93 -3.98
N ASP A 287 3.97 -13.37 -3.11
CA ASP A 287 3.94 -11.96 -2.74
C ASP A 287 4.84 -11.11 -3.65
N VAL A 288 4.47 -9.85 -3.87
CA VAL A 288 5.24 -8.88 -4.65
C VAL A 288 5.61 -7.69 -3.78
N VAL A 289 6.92 -7.45 -3.59
CA VAL A 289 7.42 -6.50 -2.60
C VAL A 289 8.24 -5.38 -3.24
N PHE A 290 7.66 -4.20 -3.43
CA PHE A 290 8.32 -2.96 -3.88
C PHE A 290 8.72 -2.05 -2.69
N ARG A 291 9.12 -2.65 -1.57
CA ARG A 291 9.45 -1.87 -0.38
C ARG A 291 10.64 -0.95 -0.65
N LYS A 292 10.50 0.35 -0.36
CA LYS A 292 11.50 1.40 -0.67
C LYS A 292 11.82 1.57 -2.15
N ALA A 293 10.97 1.08 -3.05
CA ALA A 293 11.15 1.28 -4.48
C ALA A 293 11.00 2.76 -4.86
N THR A 294 11.75 3.19 -5.87
CA THR A 294 11.65 4.54 -6.45
C THR A 294 11.20 4.43 -7.90
N PHE A 295 10.03 4.98 -8.19
CA PHE A 295 9.46 5.07 -9.53
C PHE A 295 9.64 6.50 -10.07
N LEU A 296 10.48 6.66 -11.09
CA LEU A 296 10.85 7.98 -11.62
C LEU A 296 9.85 8.52 -12.64
N ARG A 297 9.48 7.70 -13.64
CA ARG A 297 8.58 8.09 -14.74
C ARG A 297 7.46 7.10 -15.02
N THR A 298 7.25 6.13 -14.14
CA THR A 298 6.24 5.09 -14.28
C THR A 298 4.84 5.70 -14.32
N ALA A 299 4.17 5.58 -15.47
CA ALA A 299 2.82 6.04 -15.72
C ALA A 299 1.78 4.98 -15.33
N GLN A 300 2.13 3.70 -15.44
CA GLN A 300 1.23 2.59 -15.18
C GLN A 300 1.94 1.45 -14.44
N LEU A 301 1.25 0.86 -13.47
CA LEU A 301 1.65 -0.36 -12.76
C LEU A 301 0.45 -1.32 -12.75
N GLY A 302 0.55 -2.40 -13.53
CA GLY A 302 -0.50 -3.40 -13.70
C GLY A 302 -1.29 -3.27 -15.01
N PRO A 303 -2.31 -4.11 -15.22
CA PRO A 303 -3.11 -4.82 -14.21
C PRO A 303 -2.39 -6.00 -13.55
N LEU A 304 -2.20 -5.93 -12.22
CA LEU A 304 -1.66 -7.02 -11.41
C LEU A 304 -2.79 -7.82 -10.75
N VAL A 305 -2.91 -9.11 -11.05
CA VAL A 305 -3.99 -9.95 -10.49
C VAL A 305 -3.39 -11.18 -9.82
N PHE A 306 -3.44 -11.23 -8.48
CA PHE A 306 -2.90 -12.37 -7.73
C PHE A 306 -3.42 -12.44 -6.28
N PRO A 307 -3.59 -13.64 -5.69
CA PRO A 307 -4.16 -13.83 -4.36
C PRO A 307 -3.16 -13.66 -3.19
N GLY A 308 -2.17 -12.77 -3.34
CA GLY A 308 -1.08 -12.51 -2.38
C GLY A 308 -1.06 -11.09 -1.79
N LEU A 309 0.10 -10.66 -1.30
CA LEU A 309 0.37 -9.29 -0.83
C LEU A 309 1.12 -8.48 -1.90
N LEU A 310 0.61 -7.27 -2.20
CA LEU A 310 1.34 -6.21 -2.88
C LEU A 310 1.86 -5.21 -1.83
N ASP A 311 3.17 -5.20 -1.58
CA ASP A 311 3.80 -4.29 -0.60
C ASP A 311 4.51 -3.13 -1.31
N LEU A 312 3.92 -1.95 -1.26
CA LEU A 312 4.48 -0.68 -1.73
C LEU A 312 5.05 0.16 -0.58
N SER A 313 5.27 -0.41 0.61
CA SER A 313 5.67 0.38 1.79
C SER A 313 6.98 1.14 1.56
N GLU A 314 7.05 2.40 2.00
CA GLU A 314 8.19 3.30 1.81
C GLU A 314 8.53 3.58 0.32
N ALA A 315 7.68 3.19 -0.63
CA ALA A 315 7.89 3.50 -2.04
C ALA A 315 7.65 4.98 -2.34
N VAL A 316 8.38 5.50 -3.32
CA VAL A 316 8.31 6.90 -3.79
C VAL A 316 7.91 6.92 -5.26
N PHE A 317 6.81 7.60 -5.57
CA PHE A 317 6.35 7.84 -6.94
C PHE A 317 6.58 9.31 -7.29
N GLN A 318 7.47 9.57 -8.26
CA GLN A 318 7.82 10.92 -8.70
C GLN A 318 6.94 11.43 -9.85
N SER A 319 6.35 10.53 -10.62
CA SER A 319 5.45 10.82 -11.74
C SER A 319 4.00 10.42 -11.43
N ALA A 320 3.07 10.92 -12.25
CA ALA A 320 1.68 10.51 -12.13
C ALA A 320 1.55 9.04 -12.49
N VAL A 321 0.85 8.26 -11.66
CA VAL A 321 0.78 6.80 -11.81
C VAL A 321 -0.64 6.28 -11.70
N THR A 322 -1.01 5.34 -12.57
CA THR A 322 -2.21 4.51 -12.44
C THR A 322 -1.80 3.12 -11.98
N ILE A 323 -2.29 2.71 -10.82
CA ILE A 323 -2.07 1.37 -10.29
C ILE A 323 -3.36 0.58 -10.45
N GLU A 324 -3.31 -0.47 -11.25
CA GLU A 324 -4.43 -1.39 -11.45
C GLU A 324 -4.08 -2.72 -10.78
N ALA A 325 -4.80 -3.09 -9.72
CA ALA A 325 -4.48 -4.31 -8.98
C ALA A 325 -5.73 -5.02 -8.43
N ALA A 326 -5.76 -6.34 -8.55
CA ALA A 326 -6.67 -7.24 -7.86
C ALA A 326 -5.84 -8.15 -6.95
N THR A 327 -5.82 -7.85 -5.66
CA THR A 327 -4.97 -8.53 -4.68
C THR A 327 -5.69 -8.69 -3.34
N LYS A 328 -5.24 -9.58 -2.45
CA LYS A 328 -5.85 -9.69 -1.10
C LYS A 328 -5.43 -8.55 -0.20
N HIS A 329 -4.16 -8.17 -0.24
CA HIS A 329 -3.60 -7.14 0.62
C HIS A 329 -2.77 -6.16 -0.19
N LEU A 330 -3.01 -4.87 0.00
CA LEU A 330 -2.20 -3.78 -0.54
C LEU A 330 -1.65 -2.95 0.63
N ARG A 331 -0.34 -2.99 0.84
CA ARG A 331 0.32 -2.19 1.87
C ARG A 331 1.01 -0.99 1.25
N CYS A 332 0.57 0.20 1.64
CA CYS A 332 1.10 1.49 1.19
C CYS A 332 1.64 2.30 2.38
N ARG A 333 2.29 1.64 3.34
CA ARG A 333 2.76 2.29 4.58
C ARG A 333 3.92 3.24 4.31
N ARG A 334 3.87 4.46 4.84
CA ARG A 334 4.94 5.47 4.62
C ARG A 334 5.25 5.70 3.13
N THR A 335 4.28 5.48 2.25
CA THR A 335 4.42 5.78 0.82
C THR A 335 4.48 7.28 0.59
N ARG A 336 5.26 7.71 -0.40
CA ARG A 336 5.33 9.11 -0.81
C ARG A 336 4.86 9.28 -2.24
N TRP A 337 3.81 10.08 -2.41
CA TRP A 337 3.21 10.40 -3.70
C TRP A 337 3.56 11.83 -4.05
N ALA A 338 4.60 12.02 -4.86
CA ALA A 338 5.06 13.33 -5.32
C ALA A 338 4.38 13.79 -6.63
N SER A 339 3.33 13.08 -7.06
CA SER A 339 2.45 13.44 -8.16
C SER A 339 1.09 12.76 -8.00
N THR A 340 0.16 13.00 -8.92
CA THR A 340 -1.19 12.44 -8.87
C THR A 340 -1.20 10.92 -9.03
N ALA A 341 -1.95 10.21 -8.20
CA ALA A 341 -2.03 8.76 -8.31
C ALA A 341 -3.48 8.25 -8.36
N ALA A 342 -3.73 7.27 -9.22
CA ALA A 342 -5.02 6.61 -9.35
C ALA A 342 -4.89 5.12 -9.05
N LEU A 343 -5.27 4.71 -7.84
CA LEU A 343 -5.33 3.31 -7.41
C LEU A 343 -6.71 2.76 -7.76
N ARG A 344 -6.77 1.92 -8.80
CA ARG A 344 -7.97 1.20 -9.24
C ARG A 344 -7.85 -0.23 -8.74
N LEU A 345 -8.63 -0.57 -7.72
CA LEU A 345 -8.42 -1.78 -6.95
C LEU A 345 -9.63 -2.72 -7.01
N ARG A 346 -9.37 -4.01 -6.83
CA ARG A 346 -10.38 -5.05 -6.65
C ARG A 346 -9.95 -5.99 -5.52
N HIS A 347 -10.92 -6.47 -4.74
CA HIS A 347 -10.73 -7.50 -3.70
C HIS A 347 -9.71 -7.18 -2.58
N ALA A 348 -9.15 -5.96 -2.53
CA ALA A 348 -7.98 -5.63 -1.72
C ALA A 348 -8.30 -4.97 -0.38
N ASP A 349 -7.61 -5.41 0.68
CA ASP A 349 -7.46 -4.70 1.94
C ASP A 349 -6.28 -3.73 1.83
N VAL A 350 -6.56 -2.42 1.89
CA VAL A 350 -5.62 -1.32 1.65
C VAL A 350 -5.20 -0.69 2.98
N ASP A 351 -3.90 -0.68 3.24
CA ASP A 351 -3.29 -0.03 4.40
C ASP A 351 -2.49 1.20 3.96
N LEU A 352 -2.87 2.40 4.38
CA LEU A 352 -2.23 3.68 4.04
C LEU A 352 -1.56 4.34 5.26
N GLU A 353 -1.19 3.56 6.29
CA GLU A 353 -0.57 4.10 7.50
C GLU A 353 0.67 4.98 7.18
N ASP A 354 0.71 6.19 7.73
CA ASP A 354 1.75 7.21 7.55
C ASP A 354 2.03 7.60 6.08
N ALA A 355 1.08 7.38 5.16
CA ALA A 355 1.25 7.78 3.76
C ALA A 355 1.27 9.31 3.58
N VAL A 356 2.22 9.80 2.77
CA VAL A 356 2.43 11.22 2.48
C VAL A 356 1.93 11.51 1.06
N LEU A 357 0.84 12.25 0.96
CA LEU A 357 0.21 12.65 -0.30
C LEU A 357 0.52 14.13 -0.58
N GLU A 358 1.47 14.43 -1.48
CA GLU A 358 1.77 15.81 -1.89
C GLU A 358 0.79 16.31 -2.97
N PHE A 359 0.13 15.37 -3.66
CA PHE A 359 -0.79 15.61 -4.75
C PHE A 359 -2.03 14.72 -4.61
N PRO A 360 -3.13 15.01 -5.34
CA PRO A 360 -4.35 14.20 -5.33
C PRO A 360 -4.10 12.71 -5.60
N VAL A 361 -4.51 11.85 -4.66
CA VAL A 361 -4.49 10.39 -4.76
C VAL A 361 -5.91 9.87 -4.63
N SER A 362 -6.36 9.11 -5.62
CA SER A 362 -7.67 8.45 -5.60
C SER A 362 -7.52 6.95 -5.37
N VAL A 363 -8.24 6.39 -4.41
CA VAL A 363 -8.38 4.95 -4.19
C VAL A 363 -9.82 4.55 -4.52
N ALA A 364 -9.99 3.80 -5.59
CA ALA A 364 -11.30 3.45 -6.12
C ALA A 364 -11.49 1.92 -6.20
N GLY A 365 -12.56 1.44 -5.59
CA GLY A 365 -13.02 0.05 -5.76
C GLY A 365 -13.72 -0.13 -7.10
N ARG A 366 -13.28 -1.11 -7.91
CA ARG A 366 -13.89 -1.42 -9.22
C ARG A 366 -14.80 -2.63 -9.12
N SER A 367 -16.01 -2.53 -9.70
CA SER A 367 -16.97 -3.64 -9.75
C SER A 367 -16.77 -4.56 -10.95
N ARG A 368 -16.25 -4.04 -12.07
CA ARG A 368 -15.92 -4.82 -13.27
C ARG A 368 -14.48 -5.36 -13.21
N PRO A 369 -14.24 -6.62 -13.61
CA PRO A 369 -12.89 -7.15 -13.81
C PRO A 369 -12.08 -6.26 -14.75
N PHE A 370 -10.76 -6.27 -14.57
CA PHE A 370 -9.86 -5.70 -15.55
C PHE A 370 -9.99 -6.49 -16.86
N VAL A 371 -9.93 -5.79 -17.98
CA VAL A 371 -9.94 -6.40 -19.31
C VAL A 371 -8.64 -5.99 -19.95
N THR A 372 -7.86 -6.95 -20.39
CA THR A 372 -6.62 -6.71 -21.15
C THR A 372 -6.97 -6.16 -22.54
N ASP A 373 -5.99 -5.59 -23.24
CA ASP A 373 -6.20 -5.01 -24.57
C ASP A 373 -6.74 -6.02 -25.60
N ASP A 374 -6.47 -7.32 -25.39
CA ASP A 374 -6.97 -8.42 -26.22
C ASP A 374 -8.39 -8.89 -25.86
N GLY A 375 -9.03 -8.24 -24.88
CA GLY A 375 -10.39 -8.57 -24.44
C GLY A 375 -10.46 -9.77 -23.48
N THR A 376 -9.33 -10.30 -23.01
CA THR A 376 -9.29 -11.40 -22.03
C THR A 376 -9.44 -10.88 -20.60
N GLN A 377 -10.11 -11.66 -19.74
CA GLN A 377 -10.23 -11.34 -18.32
C GLN A 377 -9.15 -12.10 -17.55
N PRO A 378 -8.32 -11.41 -16.75
CA PRO A 378 -7.37 -12.08 -15.86
C PRO A 378 -8.08 -13.04 -14.92
N ASP A 379 -7.44 -14.15 -14.59
CA ASP A 379 -7.99 -15.11 -13.64
C ASP A 379 -7.97 -14.54 -12.21
N GLU A 380 -9.16 -14.29 -11.64
CA GLU A 380 -9.31 -13.81 -10.26
C GLU A 380 -9.55 -14.99 -9.27
N THR A 381 -9.30 -16.23 -9.69
CA THR A 381 -9.47 -17.42 -8.85
C THR A 381 -8.61 -17.32 -7.58
N GLY A 382 -9.25 -17.46 -6.41
CA GLY A 382 -8.59 -17.31 -5.10
C GLY A 382 -8.77 -15.94 -4.43
N LEU A 383 -9.35 -14.95 -5.12
CA LEU A 383 -9.79 -13.68 -4.56
C LEU A 383 -11.25 -13.76 -4.12
N THR A 384 -11.49 -14.04 -2.84
CA THR A 384 -12.85 -14.25 -2.30
C THR A 384 -13.52 -12.98 -1.76
N ALA A 385 -12.75 -11.93 -1.48
CA ALA A 385 -13.25 -10.71 -0.85
C ALA A 385 -14.06 -9.89 -1.85
N SER A 386 -15.38 -9.70 -1.67
CA SER A 386 -16.20 -9.11 -2.73
C SER A 386 -15.96 -7.61 -3.02
N ARG A 387 -15.19 -6.90 -2.18
CA ARG A 387 -14.99 -5.43 -2.25
C ARG A 387 -13.61 -5.03 -1.76
N VAL A 388 -13.17 -3.83 -2.17
CA VAL A 388 -11.98 -3.17 -1.65
C VAL A 388 -12.30 -2.56 -0.29
N ARG A 389 -11.44 -2.76 0.70
CA ARG A 389 -11.57 -2.22 2.05
C ARG A 389 -10.34 -1.40 2.41
N VAL A 390 -10.50 -0.25 3.04
CA VAL A 390 -9.38 0.50 3.64
C VAL A 390 -9.29 0.14 5.12
N THR A 391 -8.15 -0.36 5.57
CA THR A 391 -7.95 -0.86 6.94
C THR A 391 -7.37 0.21 7.88
N SER A 392 -6.53 1.10 7.38
CA SER A 392 -5.90 2.14 8.19
C SER A 392 -5.56 3.39 7.39
N LEU A 393 -5.87 4.55 7.96
CA LEU A 393 -5.43 5.89 7.52
C LEU A 393 -4.62 6.60 8.62
N ARG A 394 -4.16 5.86 9.63
CA ARG A 394 -3.42 6.40 10.77
C ARG A 394 -2.17 7.15 10.29
N GLY A 395 -1.96 8.38 10.73
CA GLY A 395 -0.78 9.18 10.39
C GLY A 395 -0.73 9.69 8.94
N ALA A 396 -1.66 9.26 8.07
CA ALA A 396 -1.73 9.74 6.69
C ALA A 396 -2.28 11.17 6.61
N ASP A 397 -1.85 11.94 5.61
CA ASP A 397 -2.46 13.22 5.27
C ASP A 397 -3.64 13.01 4.31
N ALA A 398 -4.86 13.25 4.79
CA ALA A 398 -6.07 13.05 4.01
C ALA A 398 -6.47 14.24 3.13
N ALA A 399 -5.71 15.35 3.13
CA ALA A 399 -6.04 16.56 2.36
C ALA A 399 -6.20 16.32 0.85
N HIS A 400 -5.41 15.38 0.33
CA HIS A 400 -5.39 15.02 -1.09
C HIS A 400 -5.95 13.62 -1.36
N LEU A 401 -6.64 13.00 -0.38
CA LEU A 401 -7.16 11.65 -0.49
C LEU A 401 -8.62 11.64 -0.95
N LEU A 402 -8.89 10.93 -2.04
CA LEU A 402 -10.23 10.59 -2.52
C LEU A 402 -10.46 9.08 -2.38
N LEU A 403 -11.50 8.68 -1.67
CA LEU A 403 -11.92 7.29 -1.53
C LEU A 403 -13.27 7.10 -2.24
N ALA A 404 -13.31 6.17 -3.19
CA ALA A 404 -14.50 5.92 -4.02
C ALA A 404 -14.88 4.44 -4.01
N ASP A 405 -16.12 4.13 -3.64
CA ASP A 405 -16.66 2.75 -3.62
C ASP A 405 -15.79 1.75 -2.81
N VAL A 406 -15.24 2.20 -1.68
CA VAL A 406 -14.42 1.39 -0.77
C VAL A 406 -15.11 1.16 0.58
N ASP A 407 -14.92 -0.01 1.16
CA ASP A 407 -15.41 -0.37 2.50
C ASP A 407 -14.51 0.26 3.59
N LEU A 408 -15.11 1.06 4.48
CA LEU A 408 -14.43 1.71 5.61
C LEU A 408 -14.88 1.12 6.96
N THR A 409 -15.54 -0.04 6.96
CA THR A 409 -16.11 -0.66 8.15
C THR A 409 -15.06 -0.93 9.25
N ASP A 410 -13.85 -1.32 8.85
CA ASP A 410 -12.73 -1.62 9.76
C ASP A 410 -11.61 -0.57 9.71
N CYS A 411 -11.88 0.61 9.14
CA CYS A 411 -10.87 1.63 8.90
C CYS A 411 -10.50 2.40 10.19
N LEU A 412 -9.21 2.46 10.52
CA LEU A 412 -8.67 3.28 11.60
C LEU A 412 -8.40 4.72 11.13
N PHE A 413 -8.95 5.71 11.82
CA PHE A 413 -8.89 7.15 11.54
C PHE A 413 -8.18 7.98 12.62
N VAL A 414 -7.98 7.43 13.82
CA VAL A 414 -7.27 8.16 14.88
C VAL A 414 -5.83 8.45 14.43
N GLU A 415 -5.36 9.67 14.63
CA GLU A 415 -4.06 10.21 14.17
C GLU A 415 -3.98 10.55 12.66
N THR A 416 -5.07 10.46 11.90
CA THR A 416 -5.10 11.00 10.52
C THR A 416 -5.03 12.53 10.53
N VAL A 417 -4.21 13.09 9.64
CA VAL A 417 -4.03 14.54 9.45
C VAL A 417 -5.00 15.05 8.37
N HIS A 418 -5.56 16.25 8.55
CA HIS A 418 -6.55 16.86 7.64
C HIS A 418 -7.73 15.96 7.29
N LEU A 419 -8.22 15.17 8.26
CA LEU A 419 -9.34 14.26 8.03
C LEU A 419 -10.62 15.00 7.62
N ASP A 420 -10.71 16.31 7.90
CA ASP A 420 -11.80 17.18 7.45
C ASP A 420 -11.80 17.47 5.95
N GLN A 421 -10.72 17.16 5.23
CA GLN A 421 -10.59 17.34 3.79
C GLN A 421 -10.72 16.03 2.99
N LEU A 422 -10.90 14.90 3.68
CA LEU A 422 -11.10 13.58 3.06
C LEU A 422 -12.34 13.60 2.16
N ARG A 423 -12.19 13.18 0.90
CA ARG A 423 -13.33 13.07 -0.03
C ARG A 423 -13.81 11.63 -0.10
N LEU A 424 -15.11 11.45 0.13
CA LEU A 424 -15.79 10.16 0.04
C LEU A 424 -16.81 10.22 -1.10
N GLU A 425 -16.61 9.39 -2.13
CA GLU A 425 -17.51 9.28 -3.28
C GLU A 425 -18.09 7.86 -3.39
N GLY A 426 -19.28 7.75 -3.99
CA GLY A 426 -19.95 6.45 -4.15
C GLY A 426 -20.34 5.80 -2.83
N HIS A 427 -20.26 4.46 -2.78
CA HIS A 427 -20.68 3.66 -1.64
C HIS A 427 -19.52 3.36 -0.69
N CYS A 428 -19.30 4.23 0.30
CA CYS A 428 -18.33 4.04 1.38
C CYS A 428 -19.00 3.68 2.71
N PRO A 429 -19.29 2.38 2.99
CA PRO A 429 -19.90 1.97 4.25
C PRO A 429 -18.93 2.15 5.42
N LEU A 430 -19.50 2.47 6.59
CA LEU A 430 -18.82 2.64 7.87
C LEU A 430 -19.52 1.75 8.89
N PRO A 431 -18.86 1.36 10.00
CA PRO A 431 -19.48 0.45 10.95
C PRO A 431 -20.72 1.08 11.58
N GLU A 432 -21.78 0.31 11.77
CA GLU A 432 -23.02 0.79 12.40
C GLU A 432 -23.06 0.43 13.88
N ALA A 433 -23.71 1.28 14.68
CA ALA A 433 -24.01 0.94 16.08
C ALA A 433 -24.93 -0.30 16.14
N PRO A 434 -24.66 -1.29 17.02
CA PRO A 434 -25.37 -2.55 17.04
C PRO A 434 -26.89 -2.34 17.22
N PRO A 435 -27.72 -2.93 16.34
CA PRO A 435 -29.17 -2.75 16.39
C PRO A 435 -29.79 -3.50 17.59
N GLY A 436 -30.92 -2.97 18.08
CA GLY A 436 -31.79 -3.66 19.05
C GLY A 436 -31.94 -2.96 20.40
N VAL A 437 -32.81 -3.53 21.24
CA VAL A 437 -32.97 -3.17 22.66
C VAL A 437 -32.17 -4.19 23.47
N ARG A 438 -31.19 -3.74 24.27
CA ARG A 438 -30.35 -4.63 25.07
C ARG A 438 -30.49 -4.34 26.56
N LEU A 439 -30.56 -5.37 27.39
CA LEU A 439 -30.60 -5.21 28.84
C LEU A 439 -29.21 -4.91 29.39
N ARG A 440 -29.03 -3.75 30.01
CA ARG A 440 -27.88 -3.47 30.88
C ARG A 440 -28.27 -3.76 32.32
N ARG A 441 -27.83 -4.91 32.85
CA ARG A 441 -28.13 -5.46 34.20
C ARG A 441 -29.62 -5.72 34.47
N TRP A 442 -30.51 -4.76 34.20
CA TRP A 442 -31.98 -4.86 34.25
C TRP A 442 -32.72 -3.76 33.45
N LEU A 443 -32.03 -2.75 32.90
CA LEU A 443 -32.64 -1.64 32.15
C LEU A 443 -32.54 -1.86 30.63
N PRO A 444 -33.63 -1.72 29.86
CA PRO A 444 -33.58 -1.76 28.40
C PRO A 444 -32.89 -0.49 27.88
N VAL A 445 -31.73 -0.65 27.25
CA VAL A 445 -31.00 0.40 26.56
C VAL A 445 -31.20 0.21 25.07
N HIS A 446 -31.77 1.21 24.40
CA HIS A 446 -31.88 1.26 22.95
C HIS A 446 -30.77 2.13 22.36
N TRP A 447 -29.86 1.52 21.60
CA TRP A 447 -28.84 2.24 20.86
C TRP A 447 -29.46 2.88 19.61
N THR A 448 -29.00 4.08 19.31
CA THR A 448 -29.41 4.77 18.09
C THR A 448 -28.72 4.10 16.91
N ARG A 449 -29.47 3.63 15.90
CA ARG A 449 -28.88 3.26 14.62
C ARG A 449 -28.22 4.50 14.03
N ARG A 450 -26.89 4.45 13.89
CA ARG A 450 -26.05 5.50 13.29
C ARG A 450 -24.78 4.86 12.75
N ARG A 451 -24.13 5.54 11.81
CA ARG A 451 -22.74 5.26 11.45
C ARG A 451 -21.82 5.64 12.61
N THR A 452 -20.79 4.83 12.82
CA THR A 452 -19.81 4.92 13.90
C THR A 452 -18.41 4.73 13.36
N LEU A 453 -17.40 4.89 14.22
CA LEU A 453 -16.00 4.54 13.96
C LEU A 453 -15.68 3.18 14.55
N ILE A 454 -14.81 2.40 13.92
CA ILE A 454 -14.39 1.09 14.46
C ILE A 454 -13.68 1.26 15.81
N GLU A 455 -12.97 2.37 16.03
CA GLU A 455 -12.33 2.65 17.31
C GLU A 455 -13.36 2.93 18.43
N GLU A 456 -14.57 3.40 18.11
CA GLU A 456 -15.66 3.47 19.09
C GLU A 456 -16.12 2.06 19.49
N HIS A 457 -16.15 1.11 18.55
CA HIS A 457 -16.48 -0.29 18.85
C HIS A 457 -15.45 -0.88 19.80
N HIS A 458 -14.16 -0.67 19.51
CA HIS A 458 -13.06 -1.10 20.36
C HIS A 458 -13.18 -0.58 21.79
N TRP A 459 -13.43 0.73 21.95
CA TRP A 459 -13.62 1.35 23.26
C TRP A 459 -14.82 0.78 24.03
N ARG A 460 -15.97 0.64 23.36
CA ARG A 460 -17.18 0.13 24.01
C ARG A 460 -17.07 -1.36 24.36
N ALA A 461 -16.44 -2.16 23.52
CA ALA A 461 -16.15 -3.56 23.85
C ALA A 461 -15.26 -3.65 25.11
N ALA A 462 -14.25 -2.78 25.23
CA ALA A 462 -13.35 -2.73 26.38
C ALA A 462 -14.03 -2.28 27.69
N GLU A 463 -15.00 -1.35 27.64
CA GLU A 463 -15.78 -0.92 28.82
C GLU A 463 -16.82 -1.97 29.31
N ARG A 464 -16.72 -3.23 28.86
CA ARG A 464 -17.64 -4.35 29.17
C ARG A 464 -19.07 -4.12 28.68
N TYR A 465 -19.27 -3.37 27.60
CA TYR A 465 -20.57 -3.37 26.90
C TYR A 465 -20.70 -4.66 26.06
N THR A 466 -21.05 -5.75 26.72
CA THR A 466 -21.24 -7.06 26.07
C THR A 466 -22.48 -7.06 25.20
N GLY A 467 -22.31 -6.95 23.88
CA GLY A 467 -23.39 -7.18 22.93
C GLY A 467 -23.28 -6.41 21.62
N GLY A 468 -22.60 -6.99 20.64
CA GLY A 468 -22.61 -6.52 19.23
C GLY A 468 -21.62 -5.41 18.88
N TRP A 469 -20.78 -4.96 19.82
CA TRP A 469 -19.63 -4.10 19.53
C TRP A 469 -18.40 -4.95 19.23
N THR A 470 -17.68 -4.61 18.16
CA THR A 470 -16.45 -5.32 17.75
C THR A 470 -15.31 -5.03 18.73
N SER A 471 -14.65 -6.09 19.22
CA SER A 471 -13.47 -5.94 20.08
C SER A 471 -12.22 -5.59 19.27
N ALA A 472 -11.34 -4.78 19.86
CA ALA A 472 -10.03 -4.51 19.29
C ALA A 472 -9.27 -5.83 19.03
N PRO A 473 -8.64 -6.00 17.86
CA PRO A 473 -7.66 -7.06 17.65
C PRO A 473 -6.55 -7.01 18.71
N ALA A 474 -5.93 -8.16 18.98
CA ALA A 474 -4.82 -8.23 19.93
C ALA A 474 -3.68 -7.29 19.49
N GLY A 475 -3.24 -6.41 20.39
CA GLY A 475 -2.18 -5.42 20.13
C GLY A 475 -2.65 -4.05 19.63
N THR A 476 -3.95 -3.84 19.40
CA THR A 476 -4.49 -2.53 19.03
C THR A 476 -4.84 -1.68 20.25
N ASP A 477 -4.26 -0.48 20.36
CA ASP A 477 -4.53 0.45 21.44
C ASP A 477 -5.97 0.97 21.40
N VAL A 478 -6.70 0.74 22.49
CA VAL A 478 -8.07 1.22 22.66
C VAL A 478 -8.05 2.72 22.98
N ARG A 479 -8.68 3.52 22.12
CA ARG A 479 -8.68 4.99 22.22
C ARG A 479 -9.83 5.51 23.08
N GLU A 480 -9.52 6.43 23.99
CA GLU A 480 -10.51 7.07 24.86
C GLU A 480 -11.43 8.04 24.10
N PRO A 481 -12.65 8.33 24.62
CA PRO A 481 -13.59 9.27 23.98
C PRO A 481 -13.00 10.65 23.67
N ALA A 482 -12.06 11.14 24.48
CA ALA A 482 -11.37 12.41 24.26
C ALA A 482 -10.59 12.44 22.93
N ALA A 483 -10.04 11.30 22.49
CA ALA A 483 -9.33 11.17 21.21
C ALA A 483 -10.31 10.96 20.03
N LEU A 484 -11.47 10.36 20.27
CA LEU A 484 -12.48 10.08 19.24
C LEU A 484 -13.32 11.32 18.88
N ALA A 485 -13.60 12.22 19.84
CA ALA A 485 -14.43 13.39 19.59
C ALA A 485 -13.89 14.32 18.46
N PRO A 486 -12.58 14.64 18.40
CA PRO A 486 -12.02 15.39 17.28
C PRO A 486 -12.14 14.68 15.93
N VAL A 487 -12.02 13.35 15.89
CA VAL A 487 -12.14 12.54 14.66
C VAL A 487 -13.57 12.60 14.13
N TYR A 488 -14.58 12.41 15.00
CA TYR A 488 -15.98 12.60 14.66
C TYR A 488 -16.28 13.99 14.09
N ARG A 489 -15.70 15.04 14.70
CA ARG A 489 -15.86 16.43 14.25
C ARG A 489 -15.27 16.65 12.86
N GLN A 490 -14.08 16.12 12.60
CA GLN A 490 -13.41 16.28 11.30
C GLN A 490 -14.17 15.54 10.20
N LEU A 491 -14.56 14.28 10.41
CA LEU A 491 -15.37 13.52 9.45
C LEU A 491 -16.73 14.14 9.18
N ARG A 492 -17.37 14.70 10.22
CA ARG A 492 -18.60 15.48 10.04
C ARG A 492 -18.37 16.63 9.06
N LYS A 493 -17.32 17.43 9.27
CA LYS A 493 -16.99 18.56 8.40
C LYS A 493 -16.72 18.11 6.97
N ALA A 494 -15.96 17.04 6.77
CA ALA A 494 -15.73 16.45 5.45
C ALA A 494 -17.05 16.07 4.73
N LEU A 495 -18.00 15.48 5.47
CA LEU A 495 -19.32 15.11 4.93
C LEU A 495 -20.22 16.32 4.66
N GLU A 496 -20.17 17.35 5.51
CA GLU A 496 -20.87 18.62 5.30
C GLU A 496 -20.35 19.31 4.03
N ASP A 497 -19.04 19.37 3.84
CA ASP A 497 -18.37 19.93 2.66
C ASP A 497 -18.72 19.11 1.39
N GLY A 498 -18.86 17.78 1.54
CA GLY A 498 -19.36 16.87 0.50
C GLY A 498 -20.88 16.90 0.26
N LYS A 499 -21.63 17.81 0.92
CA LYS A 499 -23.10 17.94 0.86
C LYS A 499 -23.87 16.68 1.31
N ASN A 500 -23.25 15.80 2.09
CA ASN A 500 -23.87 14.62 2.69
C ASN A 500 -24.41 14.94 4.10
N GLU A 501 -25.47 15.75 4.13
CA GLU A 501 -26.16 16.18 5.36
C GLU A 501 -26.70 15.01 6.22
N PRO A 502 -27.26 13.91 5.65
CA PRO A 502 -27.64 12.72 6.43
C PRO A 502 -26.46 12.08 7.18
N GLY A 503 -25.35 11.88 6.47
CA GLY A 503 -24.14 11.30 7.05
C GLY A 503 -23.58 12.19 8.15
N ALA A 504 -23.40 13.48 7.88
CA ALA A 504 -22.87 14.46 8.82
C ALA A 504 -23.63 14.48 10.16
N ALA A 505 -24.95 14.33 10.14
CA ALA A 505 -25.77 14.32 11.34
C ALA A 505 -25.53 13.09 12.24
N ASP A 506 -25.18 11.93 11.67
CA ASP A 506 -24.82 10.74 12.46
C ASP A 506 -23.48 10.94 13.17
N PHE A 507 -22.50 11.56 12.50
CA PHE A 507 -21.20 11.91 13.08
C PHE A 507 -21.32 13.03 14.13
N TYR A 508 -22.22 14.01 13.94
CA TYR A 508 -22.54 15.01 14.97
C TYR A 508 -23.06 14.35 16.26
N TYR A 509 -23.96 13.37 16.13
CA TYR A 509 -24.46 12.63 17.29
C TYR A 509 -23.32 11.87 17.98
N GLY A 510 -22.42 11.24 17.21
CA GLY A 510 -21.22 10.57 17.71
C GLY A 510 -20.30 11.52 18.48
N GLU A 511 -19.99 12.69 17.93
CA GLU A 511 -19.19 13.74 18.57
C GLU A 511 -19.74 14.11 19.96
N MET A 512 -21.04 14.42 20.04
CA MET A 512 -21.68 14.80 21.30
C MET A 512 -21.68 13.66 22.32
N GLU A 513 -21.82 12.42 21.87
CA GLU A 513 -21.74 11.27 22.76
C GLU A 513 -20.33 11.04 23.31
N MET A 514 -19.30 11.22 22.49
CA MET A 514 -17.91 11.13 22.95
C MET A 514 -17.61 12.23 23.97
N ARG A 515 -18.02 13.49 23.73
CA ARG A 515 -17.84 14.60 24.69
C ARG A 515 -18.58 14.38 26.01
N ARG A 516 -19.74 13.72 26.00
CA ARG A 516 -20.48 13.36 27.22
C ARG A 516 -19.75 12.32 28.07
N HIS A 517 -19.12 11.34 27.41
CA HIS A 517 -18.37 10.26 28.04
C HIS A 517 -16.91 10.61 28.34
N ASP A 518 -16.40 11.71 27.80
CA ASP A 518 -15.10 12.25 28.16
C ASP A 518 -15.08 12.62 29.65
N ARG A 519 -14.21 11.95 30.40
CA ARG A 519 -14.03 12.16 31.84
C ARG A 519 -13.19 13.39 32.15
N ARG A 520 -12.47 13.93 31.16
CA ARG A 520 -11.62 15.12 31.28
C ARG A 520 -12.42 16.41 31.19
N SER A 521 -13.59 16.38 30.53
CA SER A 521 -14.48 17.54 30.39
C SER A 521 -15.11 17.95 31.73
N PRO A 522 -15.28 19.27 31.98
CA PRO A 522 -15.93 19.77 33.19
C PRO A 522 -17.31 19.16 33.40
N TRP A 523 -17.67 18.89 34.66
CA TRP A 523 -18.95 18.29 35.02
C TRP A 523 -20.16 19.09 34.48
N GLY A 524 -20.08 20.44 34.48
CA GLY A 524 -21.15 21.30 33.97
C GLY A 524 -21.44 21.09 32.48
N GLU A 525 -20.40 20.90 31.66
CA GLU A 525 -20.55 20.60 30.23
C GLU A 525 -21.19 19.22 30.03
N ARG A 526 -20.74 18.22 30.79
CA ARG A 526 -21.30 16.87 30.73
C ARG A 526 -22.77 16.82 31.18
N ALA A 527 -23.13 17.59 32.20
CA ALA A 527 -24.50 17.74 32.66
C ALA A 527 -25.37 18.43 31.59
N LEU A 528 -24.86 19.49 30.95
CA LEU A 528 -25.55 20.16 29.84
C LEU A 528 -25.79 19.20 28.66
N LEU A 529 -24.76 18.45 28.25
CA LEU A 529 -24.87 17.45 27.18
C LEU A 529 -25.84 16.32 27.55
N LEU A 530 -25.87 15.90 28.82
CA LEU A 530 -26.83 14.91 29.29
C LEU A 530 -28.28 15.44 29.21
N LEU A 531 -28.52 16.68 29.63
CA LEU A 531 -29.83 17.33 29.53
C LEU A 531 -30.26 17.50 28.07
N TYR A 532 -29.33 17.95 27.21
CA TYR A 532 -29.60 18.12 25.78
C TYR A 532 -29.90 16.79 25.06
N TRP A 533 -29.19 15.71 25.42
CA TRP A 533 -29.48 14.35 24.98
C TRP A 533 -30.85 13.87 25.45
N ALA A 534 -31.17 14.09 26.73
CA ALA A 534 -32.44 13.65 27.32
C ALA A 534 -33.63 14.37 26.69
N ALA A 535 -33.53 15.68 26.49
CA ALA A 535 -34.59 16.53 25.97
C ALA A 535 -34.86 16.30 24.47
N SER A 536 -33.81 16.16 23.65
CA SER A 536 -33.97 16.21 22.18
C SER A 536 -33.10 15.22 21.40
N GLY A 537 -32.30 14.40 22.08
CA GLY A 537 -31.31 13.54 21.42
C GLY A 537 -30.29 14.35 20.62
N TYR A 538 -29.76 15.42 21.23
CA TYR A 538 -28.87 16.40 20.59
C TYR A 538 -29.53 17.16 19.42
N GLY A 539 -30.81 17.49 19.54
CA GLY A 539 -31.53 18.23 18.51
C GLY A 539 -31.83 17.43 17.24
N LEU A 540 -31.62 16.11 17.22
CA LEU A 540 -31.85 15.27 16.04
C LEU A 540 -33.13 14.42 16.13
N ARG A 541 -33.80 14.39 17.29
CA ARG A 541 -34.98 13.54 17.52
C ARG A 541 -36.20 14.35 17.94
N ALA A 542 -37.01 14.74 16.95
CA ALA A 542 -38.24 15.49 17.17
C ALA A 542 -39.23 14.75 18.09
N THR A 543 -39.31 13.42 18.01
CA THR A 543 -40.22 12.62 18.86
C THR A 543 -39.93 12.79 20.35
N ARG A 544 -38.65 12.86 20.75
CA ARG A 544 -38.30 13.07 22.17
C ARG A 544 -38.69 14.47 22.63
N ALA A 545 -38.40 15.49 21.82
CA ALA A 545 -38.74 16.87 22.14
C ALA A 545 -40.26 17.07 22.25
N VAL A 546 -41.04 16.48 21.34
CA VAL A 546 -42.51 16.51 21.39
C VAL A 546 -43.05 15.77 22.62
N CYS A 547 -42.52 14.58 22.95
CA CYS A 547 -42.94 13.88 24.16
C CYS A 547 -42.65 14.70 25.43
N TRP A 548 -41.48 15.32 25.53
CA TRP A 548 -41.15 16.20 26.65
C TRP A 548 -42.03 17.44 26.69
N LEU A 549 -42.36 18.02 25.54
CA LEU A 549 -43.29 19.15 25.45
C LEU A 549 -44.68 18.75 25.97
N LEU A 550 -45.22 17.62 25.51
CA LEU A 550 -46.52 17.12 25.96
C LEU A 550 -46.52 16.79 27.45
N LEU A 551 -45.45 16.19 27.96
CA LEU A 551 -45.32 15.87 29.38
C LEU A 551 -45.19 17.14 30.23
N ALA A 552 -44.41 18.13 29.78
CA ALA A 552 -44.28 19.42 30.44
C ALA A 552 -45.62 20.15 30.46
N MET A 553 -46.31 20.27 29.33
CA MET A 553 -47.63 20.88 29.24
C MET A 553 -48.63 20.18 30.17
N THR A 554 -48.63 18.85 30.20
CA THR A 554 -49.51 18.08 31.10
C THR A 554 -49.19 18.36 32.57
N ALA A 555 -47.90 18.39 32.93
CA ALA A 555 -47.47 18.71 34.30
C ALA A 555 -47.84 20.16 34.69
N THR A 556 -47.65 21.13 33.79
CA THR A 556 -48.03 22.54 34.00
C THR A 556 -49.55 22.66 34.19
N VAL A 557 -50.36 21.98 33.37
CA VAL A 557 -51.83 21.96 33.52
C VAL A 557 -52.22 21.38 34.88
N LEU A 558 -51.64 20.25 35.29
CA LEU A 558 -51.92 19.64 36.59
C LEU A 558 -51.51 20.55 37.76
N ALA A 559 -50.32 21.17 37.68
CA ALA A 559 -49.85 22.12 38.69
C ALA A 559 -50.75 23.37 38.75
N MET A 560 -51.19 23.89 37.60
CA MET A 560 -52.16 24.98 37.51
C MET A 560 -53.51 24.61 38.12
N MET A 561 -54.01 23.39 37.88
CA MET A 561 -55.26 22.91 38.48
C MET A 561 -55.17 22.80 40.01
N VAL A 562 -54.03 22.35 40.55
CA VAL A 562 -53.86 22.12 41.99
C VAL A 562 -53.55 23.41 42.75
N TRP A 563 -52.74 24.30 42.18
CA TRP A 563 -52.20 25.49 42.87
C TRP A 563 -52.45 26.81 42.15
N GLY A 564 -52.54 26.83 40.82
CA GLY A 564 -52.48 28.07 40.03
C GLY A 564 -53.81 28.80 39.83
N VAL A 565 -54.91 28.06 39.63
CA VAL A 565 -56.25 28.66 39.44
C VAL A 565 -56.86 29.02 40.80
N PRO A 566 -57.28 30.28 41.02
CA PRO A 566 -57.84 30.72 42.30
C PRO A 566 -59.15 29.99 42.65
N LYS A 567 -59.53 30.03 43.94
CA LYS A 567 -60.77 29.41 44.44
C LYS A 567 -62.02 30.04 43.83
N ASN A 568 -62.00 31.35 43.63
CA ASN A 568 -63.05 32.15 42.99
C ASN A 568 -62.38 33.16 42.06
N ASP A 569 -62.99 33.49 40.93
CA ASP A 569 -62.53 34.59 40.08
C ASP A 569 -62.74 35.91 40.86
N PRO A 570 -61.69 36.70 41.14
CA PRO A 570 -61.82 37.94 41.91
C PRO A 570 -62.62 38.96 41.10
N LYS A 571 -63.88 39.15 41.49
CA LYS A 571 -64.78 40.15 40.87
C LYS A 571 -64.31 41.55 41.26
N PRO A 572 -64.11 42.47 40.29
CA PRO A 572 -63.76 43.86 40.61
C PRO A 572 -64.90 44.50 41.41
N ARG A 573 -64.57 45.11 42.55
CA ARG A 573 -65.51 45.90 43.34
C ARG A 573 -65.21 47.37 43.09
N SER A 574 -66.10 48.04 42.39
CA SER A 574 -66.03 49.50 42.20
C SER A 574 -66.67 50.18 43.40
N THR A 575 -65.87 50.74 44.29
CA THR A 575 -66.34 51.64 45.34
C THR A 575 -66.26 53.06 44.81
N GLY A 576 -67.39 53.78 44.81
CA GLY A 576 -67.45 55.16 44.37
C GLY A 576 -67.61 56.08 45.57
N GLN A 577 -66.71 57.05 45.74
CA GLN A 577 -66.97 58.21 46.61
C GLN A 577 -67.44 59.38 45.74
N VAL A 578 -68.65 59.86 46.02
CA VAL A 578 -69.22 61.05 45.38
C VAL A 578 -68.89 62.26 46.26
N THR A 579 -68.05 63.16 45.76
CA THR A 579 -67.72 64.42 46.44
C THR A 579 -68.15 65.56 45.52
N GLY A 580 -69.34 66.14 45.79
CA GLY A 580 -69.92 67.18 44.93
C GLY A 580 -70.20 66.71 43.51
N THR A 581 -69.55 67.33 42.51
CA THR A 581 -69.72 67.06 41.06
C THR A 581 -68.71 66.08 40.46
N SER A 582 -67.74 65.57 41.23
CA SER A 582 -66.77 64.57 40.75
C SER A 582 -67.03 63.20 41.37
N ILE A 583 -67.20 62.18 40.52
CA ILE A 583 -67.29 60.78 40.91
C ILE A 583 -65.89 60.18 40.80
N THR A 584 -65.29 59.81 41.95
CA THR A 584 -64.03 59.06 41.94
C THR A 584 -64.37 57.59 42.12
N LEU A 585 -64.22 56.81 41.05
CA LEU A 585 -64.40 55.36 41.06
C LEU A 585 -63.07 54.69 41.39
N THR A 586 -62.91 54.21 42.61
CA THR A 586 -61.80 53.32 42.98
C THR A 586 -62.23 51.88 42.74
N ALA A 587 -61.62 51.25 41.73
CA ALA A 587 -61.83 49.83 41.46
C ALA A 587 -60.80 49.01 42.24
N ASP A 588 -61.23 48.39 43.35
CA ASP A 588 -60.40 47.47 44.12
C ASP A 588 -60.71 46.03 43.72
N LYS A 589 -59.65 45.27 43.39
CA LYS A 589 -59.73 43.86 43.02
C LYS A 589 -59.09 43.03 44.14
N ALA A 590 -59.86 42.11 44.72
CA ALA A 590 -59.37 41.25 45.79
C ALA A 590 -58.25 40.32 45.28
N GLU A 591 -57.23 40.07 46.11
CA GLU A 591 -56.14 39.19 45.74
C GLU A 591 -56.62 37.73 45.58
N PRO A 592 -56.16 37.02 44.54
CA PRO A 592 -56.54 35.63 44.28
C PRO A 592 -56.08 34.68 45.39
N VAL A 593 -57.03 34.00 46.04
CA VAL A 593 -56.76 33.10 47.16
C VAL A 593 -56.52 31.66 46.69
N ASN A 594 -55.54 30.99 47.32
CA ASN A 594 -55.22 29.59 47.05
C ASN A 594 -56.42 28.65 47.29
N PRO A 595 -56.58 27.59 46.46
CA PRO A 595 -57.64 26.60 46.65
C PRO A 595 -57.46 25.79 47.94
N GLU A 596 -58.57 25.54 48.64
CA GLU A 596 -58.63 24.75 49.89
C GLU A 596 -59.42 23.45 49.68
N GLY A 597 -59.12 22.40 50.45
CA GLY A 597 -59.79 21.09 50.36
C GLY A 597 -58.96 19.98 49.70
N PRO A 598 -59.46 18.72 49.72
CA PRO A 598 -58.71 17.53 49.30
C PRO A 598 -58.38 17.54 47.79
N TYR A 599 -57.18 17.08 47.42
CA TYR A 599 -56.62 17.15 46.06
C TYR A 599 -57.56 16.60 44.96
N ARG A 600 -58.35 15.55 45.25
CA ARG A 600 -59.30 14.97 44.29
C ARG A 600 -60.41 15.94 43.86
N ARG A 601 -60.81 16.89 44.71
CA ARG A 601 -61.82 17.91 44.36
C ARG A 601 -61.23 19.09 43.57
N ARG A 602 -59.90 19.20 43.49
CA ARG A 602 -59.21 20.24 42.70
C ARG A 602 -59.00 19.84 41.24
N LEU A 603 -59.14 18.54 40.93
CA LEU A 603 -59.11 17.96 39.59
C LEU A 603 -60.53 17.95 39.01
N SER A 604 -61.06 19.12 38.64
CA SER A 604 -62.39 19.26 38.01
C SER A 604 -62.28 19.75 36.56
N ASP A 605 -63.27 19.43 35.73
CA ASP A 605 -63.29 19.79 34.31
C ASP A 605 -63.24 21.31 34.09
N GLU A 606 -63.93 22.09 34.94
CA GLU A 606 -63.90 23.57 34.88
C GLU A 606 -62.50 24.16 35.14
N ARG A 607 -61.76 23.56 36.09
CA ARG A 607 -60.37 23.99 36.39
C ARG A 607 -59.41 23.51 35.31
N PHE A 608 -59.68 22.37 34.68
CA PHE A 608 -58.90 21.86 33.56
C PHE A 608 -59.02 22.79 32.36
N GLU A 609 -60.23 23.24 31.99
CA GLU A 609 -60.41 24.15 30.85
C GLU A 609 -59.68 25.49 31.08
N LYS A 610 -59.80 26.07 32.28
CA LYS A 610 -59.08 27.31 32.65
C LYS A 610 -57.56 27.10 32.63
N ALA A 611 -57.06 26.04 33.25
CA ALA A 611 -55.64 25.72 33.27
C ALA A 611 -55.07 25.45 31.87
N LEU A 612 -55.79 24.69 31.03
CA LEU A 612 -55.41 24.39 29.66
C LEU A 612 -55.33 25.67 28.81
N ARG A 613 -56.32 26.57 28.95
CA ARG A 613 -56.33 27.87 28.25
C ARG A 613 -55.15 28.74 28.67
N VAL A 614 -54.81 28.78 29.96
CA VAL A 614 -53.63 29.50 30.47
C VAL A 614 -52.34 28.91 29.89
N VAL A 615 -52.17 27.59 29.92
CA VAL A 615 -50.97 26.91 29.40
C VAL A 615 -50.82 27.14 27.91
N ILE A 616 -51.82 26.84 27.08
CA ILE A 616 -51.77 27.07 25.62
C ILE A 616 -51.47 28.54 25.30
N ASN A 617 -52.15 29.47 25.98
CA ASN A 617 -51.90 30.89 25.76
C ASN A 617 -50.52 31.33 26.23
N SER A 618 -49.94 30.72 27.25
CA SER A 618 -48.58 31.05 27.71
C SER A 618 -47.48 30.47 26.80
N VAL A 619 -47.74 29.32 26.17
CA VAL A 619 -46.83 28.67 25.22
C VAL A 619 -46.76 29.44 23.92
N VAL A 620 -47.91 29.89 23.42
CA VAL A 620 -48.05 30.45 22.06
C VAL A 620 -48.17 31.99 22.08
N PHE A 621 -48.72 32.58 23.14
CA PHE A 621 -49.03 34.01 23.24
C PHE A 621 -48.41 34.67 24.49
N ARG A 622 -48.39 36.02 24.53
CA ARG A 622 -47.69 36.79 25.58
C ARG A 622 -48.45 36.94 26.90
N SER A 623 -49.77 36.71 26.94
CA SER A 623 -50.58 36.88 28.16
C SER A 623 -51.82 36.01 28.18
N SER A 624 -52.03 35.26 29.26
CA SER A 624 -53.24 34.46 29.49
C SER A 624 -54.46 35.30 29.92
N GLY A 625 -54.24 36.52 30.43
CA GLY A 625 -55.30 37.46 30.85
C GLY A 625 -56.15 36.95 32.03
N GLN A 626 -55.70 35.90 32.71
CA GLN A 626 -56.40 35.23 33.81
C GLN A 626 -55.79 35.63 35.15
N ASP A 627 -56.64 35.75 36.18
CA ASP A 627 -56.17 35.98 37.54
C ASP A 627 -55.60 34.69 38.11
N LEU A 628 -54.31 34.70 38.43
CA LEU A 628 -53.58 33.55 38.95
C LEU A 628 -53.17 33.79 40.39
N THR A 629 -53.09 32.73 41.18
CA THR A 629 -52.48 32.79 42.51
C THR A 629 -50.99 33.12 42.40
N THR A 630 -50.32 33.48 43.50
CA THR A 630 -48.87 33.68 43.51
C THR A 630 -48.13 32.44 43.00
N ALA A 631 -48.58 31.24 43.39
CA ALA A 631 -48.05 29.98 42.88
C ALA A 631 -48.34 29.80 41.38
N GLY A 632 -49.54 30.13 40.92
CA GLY A 632 -49.91 30.10 39.50
C GLY A 632 -49.06 31.05 38.64
N THR A 633 -48.72 32.22 39.17
CA THR A 633 -47.85 33.19 38.49
C THR A 633 -46.45 32.61 38.27
N TYR A 634 -45.84 31.98 39.28
CA TYR A 634 -44.53 31.33 39.13
C TYR A 634 -44.59 30.11 38.19
N ILE A 635 -45.69 29.35 38.18
CA ILE A 635 -45.90 28.22 37.25
C ILE A 635 -45.99 28.74 35.81
N GLU A 636 -46.75 29.80 35.57
CA GLU A 636 -46.87 30.44 34.23
C GLU A 636 -45.51 30.98 33.76
N MET A 637 -44.77 31.68 34.64
CA MET A 637 -43.44 32.19 34.31
C MET A 637 -42.47 31.07 33.92
N SER A 638 -42.54 29.92 34.60
CA SER A 638 -41.69 28.76 34.31
C SER A 638 -42.03 28.11 32.97
N SER A 639 -43.33 27.95 32.67
CA SER A 639 -43.81 27.41 31.39
C SER A 639 -43.43 28.29 30.21
N ARG A 640 -43.49 29.62 30.35
CA ARG A 640 -43.08 30.61 29.33
C ARG A 640 -41.60 30.53 28.92
N ILE A 641 -40.76 29.82 29.67
CA ILE A 641 -39.35 29.58 29.32
C ILE A 641 -39.19 28.15 28.80
N LEU A 642 -39.72 27.17 29.55
CA LEU A 642 -39.47 25.76 29.28
C LEU A 642 -40.17 25.26 28.01
N GLU A 643 -41.45 25.60 27.83
CA GLU A 643 -42.26 25.05 26.74
C GLU A 643 -41.87 25.64 25.37
N PRO A 644 -41.62 26.96 25.22
CA PRO A 644 -41.05 27.51 23.98
C PRO A 644 -39.66 26.97 23.65
N ALA A 645 -38.81 26.69 24.65
CA ALA A 645 -37.50 26.06 24.41
C ALA A 645 -37.66 24.65 23.82
N LEU A 646 -38.61 23.85 24.31
CA LEU A 646 -38.93 22.52 23.77
C LEU A 646 -39.54 22.60 22.36
N ILE A 647 -40.35 23.62 22.06
CA ILE A 647 -40.81 23.90 20.69
C ILE A 647 -39.62 24.21 19.78
N GLY A 648 -38.70 25.07 20.21
CA GLY A 648 -37.48 25.40 19.46
C GLY A 648 -36.64 24.15 19.14
N LEU A 649 -36.44 23.26 20.13
CA LEU A 649 -35.76 21.99 19.94
C LEU A 649 -36.51 21.05 18.97
N THR A 650 -37.84 21.07 18.98
CA THR A 650 -38.67 20.30 18.04
C THR A 650 -38.48 20.81 16.62
N VAL A 651 -38.55 22.12 16.40
CA VAL A 651 -38.36 22.75 15.09
C VAL A 651 -36.96 22.46 14.55
N LEU A 652 -35.94 22.55 15.39
CA LEU A 652 -34.56 22.24 15.01
C LEU A 652 -34.39 20.78 14.57
N ALA A 653 -35.01 19.84 15.28
CA ALA A 653 -34.99 18.42 14.93
C ALA A 653 -35.81 18.06 13.69
N VAL A 654 -36.88 18.79 13.41
CA VAL A 654 -37.63 18.64 12.15
C VAL A 654 -36.82 19.20 10.99
N ARG A 655 -36.21 20.38 11.14
CA ARG A 655 -35.34 20.98 10.11
C ARG A 655 -34.19 20.06 9.76
N SER A 656 -33.53 19.48 10.76
CA SER A 656 -32.44 18.52 10.50
C SER A 656 -32.95 17.31 9.72
N ARG A 657 -34.16 16.82 10.01
CA ARG A 657 -34.75 15.67 9.30
C ARG A 657 -35.17 15.97 7.87
N VAL A 658 -35.57 17.20 7.57
CA VAL A 658 -35.94 17.64 6.19
C VAL A 658 -34.70 17.91 5.33
N LYS A 659 -33.57 18.28 5.95
CA LYS A 659 -32.27 18.39 5.29
C LYS A 659 -31.62 17.02 5.00
N ARG A 660 -32.01 15.98 5.74
CA ARG A 660 -31.64 14.59 5.43
C ARG A 660 -32.48 14.09 4.27
#